data_AF-A0A951S564-F1
#
_entry.id   AF-A0A951S564-F1
#
_cell.length_a   1.000
_cell.length_b   1.000
_cell.length_c   1.000
_cell.angle_alpha   90.00
_cell.angle_beta   90.00
_cell.angle_gamma   90.00
#
_symmetry.space_group_name_H-M   'P 1'
#
loop_
_entity.id
_entity.type
_entity.pdbx_description
1 polymer ?
#
loop_
_entity_poly.entity_id
_entity_poly.type
_entity_poly.pdbx_seq_one_letter_code
_entity_poly.pdbx_strand_id
1 'polypeptide(L)'
;MLIYLLTLKKKYTHTTRMNRFNLVNNVLGWITFVIALITYTLTLEQTVSFWDCGEFISASYRLQICHPPGAPLFLLFGRIFSLFAGADTTQVAFWVNMVSATTSALCVMFTYWTITHLARKIIVKPTEDINTQKLIAICASGLVGALALTWSDTFWFSAVEAEVYASSSFFTTLTFWCILKWENIANEKGNERWLILIAYLIGLAIGVHLLSILVIPSIVYVYYFKNYSFTRNGFIKATMVAVAAIAIVQFGIIPGMPSLATKFDYLFVNTFHFGFNSGALFMILVIVGTIVAALHYTHTESKVTFYIASVLYTILVLTTFVINASISGLMFWAAITAILYYYVIKNKASKSTVNIAILSIAFVIIGYSSYAMVIIRSNAKPPINMNAPDNPFSLLSYLNREQYGENPLIYGQYFYAKVIDEKKGAMQYAKGKDGYDEMGNKVERVYDPKDCTIFPRMWADRPDYVQAYRQWENIPEGKKATFAKNIDFLISYQMGFMYWRYFAWNFIGRQNDDQGYGGPTRGNWLSGIPFIDAMRLGPQDNIPKSISDNKANNTYYFLPLLLGLLGLFYHFKKSKEDAIVVLTLFLFTGAFIILYLNFPAHQPRERDYAYVGSYQTFIIWIGLGVLALIDWLGKKMNLTVATGVASVASFAAVPVIMGTQNWDDHDRSQRTGALDFAYDYLNSCAPNAILFTNGDNDTYPLWYAQNVEGIRSDIRIINLNLLNTDWYADALKTKVYDSEPIDFSMTPDKYRQGTRDYVIFYQNAEIEKQFGINQNDYYPLSAIMKFMTDDNDPMAKLRSNSGMEFSYYPTKKFYIPINKEHVIKSGAVHPKDYNNIVDTMKWEIGNNTLMKADLIVLDILNTVNWTRPIYFAITTGNDVYLNMMNYFQLEGLTYRIVPIKNTDPTDGGTYGHINTDILYENLVNKFKWGSMEKQGVYLDETTLRQTRNFRNLFYRLATKLVAEGDTTRAVKALDKCIEAMPSYNVPYDIFMMRIAEAYYTAGQPQKATDLVNNLVDMAIEKYNYYNRFKGKKATGVASDKEENSNIMLYAQQVAQVYNQPELTKTLKAKIDPVLGTQMPIQPHQKFLIRYYIYQIN
;
A
#
# COMPACT_ATOMS: atom_id res chain seq x y z
N MET A 1 69.61 5.49 -15.72
CA MET A 1 68.94 4.26 -16.23
C MET A 1 68.25 3.46 -15.13
N LEU A 2 68.94 3.07 -14.04
CA LEU A 2 68.34 2.28 -12.93
C LEU A 2 67.12 2.96 -12.27
N ILE A 3 67.21 4.28 -12.02
CA ILE A 3 66.10 5.08 -11.48
C ILE A 3 64.90 5.08 -12.45
N TYR A 4 65.14 5.22 -13.75
CA TYR A 4 64.09 5.19 -14.78
C TYR A 4 63.40 3.81 -14.87
N LEU A 5 64.17 2.72 -14.80
CA LEU A 5 63.65 1.35 -14.77
C LEU A 5 62.88 1.04 -13.48
N LEU A 6 63.33 1.56 -12.32
CA LEU A 6 62.60 1.46 -11.05
C LEU A 6 61.28 2.24 -11.09
N THR A 7 61.28 3.42 -11.71
CA THR A 7 60.05 4.23 -11.90
C THR A 7 59.08 3.55 -12.88
N LEU A 8 59.56 2.96 -13.97
CA LEU A 8 58.74 2.17 -14.90
C LEU A 8 58.20 0.90 -14.25
N LYS A 9 59.01 0.14 -13.50
CA LYS A 9 58.56 -1.03 -12.75
C LYS A 9 57.52 -0.64 -11.70
N LYS A 10 57.73 0.45 -10.96
CA LYS A 10 56.78 0.95 -9.95
C LYS A 10 55.47 1.40 -10.60
N LYS A 11 55.52 2.12 -11.74
CA LYS A 11 54.35 2.52 -12.52
C LYS A 11 53.59 1.32 -13.08
N TYR A 12 54.29 0.34 -13.66
CA TYR A 12 53.70 -0.89 -14.18
C TYR A 12 53.04 -1.74 -13.08
N THR A 13 53.69 -1.86 -11.91
CA THR A 13 53.18 -2.62 -10.75
C THR A 13 51.95 -1.94 -10.11
N HIS A 14 51.96 -0.60 -10.03
CA HIS A 14 50.83 0.19 -9.55
C HIS A 14 49.60 0.06 -10.48
N THR A 15 49.82 0.13 -11.80
CA THR A 15 48.76 -0.08 -12.79
C THR A 15 48.18 -1.50 -12.73
N THR A 16 49.01 -2.55 -12.59
CA THR A 16 48.52 -3.93 -12.46
C THR A 16 47.75 -4.18 -11.16
N ARG A 17 48.17 -3.59 -10.03
CA ARG A 17 47.46 -3.74 -8.74
C ARG A 17 46.12 -3.00 -8.70
N MET A 18 46.05 -1.80 -9.29
CA MET A 18 44.77 -1.09 -9.48
C MET A 18 43.82 -1.85 -10.42
N ASN A 19 44.34 -2.46 -11.49
CA ASN A 19 43.55 -3.34 -12.36
C ASN A 19 43.03 -4.58 -11.60
N ARG A 20 43.83 -5.15 -10.69
CA ARG A 20 43.40 -6.27 -9.85
C ARG A 20 42.26 -5.89 -8.88
N PHE A 21 42.36 -4.76 -8.18
CA PHE A 21 41.27 -4.30 -7.29
C PHE A 21 39.98 -4.10 -8.07
N ASN A 22 40.04 -3.36 -9.19
CA ASN A 22 38.86 -3.07 -10.01
C ASN A 22 38.20 -4.36 -10.52
N LEU A 23 39.00 -5.33 -10.97
CA LEU A 23 38.50 -6.63 -11.40
C LEU A 23 37.77 -7.37 -10.26
N VAL A 24 38.41 -7.54 -9.11
CA VAL A 24 37.84 -8.28 -7.97
C VAL A 24 36.59 -7.58 -7.45
N ASN A 25 36.62 -6.25 -7.29
CA ASN A 25 35.49 -5.44 -6.85
C ASN A 25 34.30 -5.56 -7.81
N ASN A 26 34.53 -5.49 -9.12
CA ASN A 26 33.45 -5.59 -10.10
C ASN A 26 32.85 -7.00 -10.11
N VAL A 27 33.69 -8.04 -10.08
CA VAL A 27 33.24 -9.45 -10.07
C VAL A 27 32.44 -9.75 -8.80
N LEU A 28 32.91 -9.33 -7.62
CA LEU A 28 32.17 -9.56 -6.37
C LEU A 28 30.84 -8.80 -6.33
N GLY A 29 30.76 -7.60 -6.92
CA GLY A 29 29.47 -6.91 -7.10
C GLY A 29 28.48 -7.74 -7.92
N TRP A 30 28.92 -8.29 -9.05
CA TRP A 30 28.08 -9.19 -9.85
C TRP A 30 27.74 -10.50 -9.14
N ILE A 31 28.65 -11.03 -8.30
CA ILE A 31 28.34 -12.20 -7.47
C ILE A 31 27.24 -11.87 -6.46
N THR A 32 27.27 -10.70 -5.81
CA THR A 32 26.18 -10.28 -4.91
C THR A 32 24.85 -10.11 -5.65
N PHE A 33 24.88 -9.61 -6.89
CA PHE A 33 23.70 -9.58 -7.77
C PHE A 33 23.15 -10.99 -8.00
N VAL A 34 24.00 -11.95 -8.40
CA VAL A 34 23.58 -13.33 -8.69
C VAL A 34 23.01 -14.02 -7.45
N ILE A 35 23.64 -13.87 -6.29
CA ILE A 35 23.15 -14.44 -5.02
C ILE A 35 21.77 -13.86 -4.67
N ALA A 36 21.62 -12.54 -4.76
CA ALA A 36 20.34 -11.89 -4.47
C ALA A 36 19.26 -12.30 -5.47
N LEU A 37 19.57 -12.33 -6.77
CA LEU A 37 18.62 -12.76 -7.80
C LEU A 37 18.16 -14.20 -7.57
N ILE A 38 19.08 -15.13 -7.31
CA ILE A 38 18.74 -16.53 -7.00
C ILE A 38 17.85 -16.60 -5.75
N THR A 39 18.22 -15.89 -4.69
CA THR A 39 17.42 -15.84 -3.45
C THR A 39 15.99 -15.40 -3.76
N TYR A 40 15.82 -14.24 -4.41
CA TYR A 40 14.51 -13.68 -4.68
C TYR A 40 13.69 -14.49 -5.67
N THR A 41 14.32 -15.10 -6.68
CA THR A 41 13.62 -15.99 -7.61
C THR A 41 13.15 -17.28 -6.93
N LEU A 42 13.96 -17.86 -6.03
CA LEU A 42 13.60 -19.08 -5.30
C LEU A 42 12.43 -18.87 -4.33
N THR A 43 12.31 -17.66 -3.76
CA THR A 43 11.25 -17.31 -2.81
C THR A 43 10.12 -16.47 -3.42
N LEU A 44 10.14 -16.27 -4.75
CA LEU A 44 9.21 -15.38 -5.45
C LEU A 44 7.78 -15.88 -5.38
N GLU A 45 6.82 -14.96 -5.21
CA GLU A 45 5.41 -15.25 -5.44
C GLU A 45 5.22 -15.69 -6.90
N GLN A 46 4.72 -16.91 -7.12
CA GLN A 46 4.57 -17.45 -8.48
C GLN A 46 3.35 -16.86 -9.21
N THR A 47 2.37 -16.41 -8.43
CA THR A 47 1.10 -15.85 -8.93
C THR A 47 0.95 -14.39 -8.48
N VAL A 48 -0.25 -13.99 -8.10
CA VAL A 48 -0.56 -12.64 -7.62
C VAL A 48 -0.60 -12.62 -6.10
N SER A 49 -0.05 -11.57 -5.48
CA SER A 49 -0.23 -11.28 -4.05
C SER A 49 -1.49 -10.43 -3.81
N PHE A 50 -1.96 -10.37 -2.56
CA PHE A 50 -2.93 -9.36 -2.13
C PHE A 50 -2.38 -7.94 -2.27
N TRP A 51 -3.24 -6.92 -2.06
CA TRP A 51 -2.94 -5.51 -2.26
C TRP A 51 -2.66 -5.17 -3.73
N ASP A 52 -1.77 -4.21 -4.00
CA ASP A 52 -1.66 -3.53 -5.30
C ASP A 52 -1.09 -4.43 -6.42
N CYS A 53 -0.48 -5.57 -6.07
CA CYS A 53 0.17 -6.48 -7.02
C CYS A 53 -0.75 -6.91 -8.18
N GLY A 54 -2.00 -7.27 -7.91
CA GLY A 54 -2.95 -7.69 -8.96
C GLY A 54 -3.28 -6.60 -9.95
N GLU A 55 -3.32 -5.35 -9.49
CA GLU A 55 -3.49 -4.19 -10.35
C GLU A 55 -2.22 -3.93 -11.17
N PHE A 56 -1.05 -3.89 -10.54
CA PHE A 56 0.22 -3.64 -11.21
C PHE A 56 0.54 -4.68 -12.29
N ILE A 57 0.27 -5.96 -12.03
CA ILE A 57 0.47 -7.04 -13.01
C ILE A 57 -0.53 -6.88 -14.17
N SER A 58 -1.81 -6.64 -13.88
CA SER A 58 -2.84 -6.40 -14.89
C SER A 58 -2.54 -5.18 -15.77
N ALA A 59 -2.08 -4.09 -15.16
CA ALA A 59 -1.72 -2.85 -15.82
C ALA A 59 -0.44 -3.01 -16.64
N SER A 60 0.56 -3.72 -16.13
CA SER A 60 1.80 -4.03 -16.86
C SER A 60 1.53 -4.88 -18.09
N TYR A 61 0.72 -5.93 -17.96
CA TYR A 61 0.44 -6.84 -19.07
C TYR A 61 -0.25 -6.14 -20.23
N ARG A 62 -1.21 -5.22 -19.98
CA ARG A 62 -1.99 -4.56 -21.04
C ARG A 62 -1.69 -3.06 -21.24
N LEU A 63 -0.66 -2.54 -20.56
CA LEU A 63 -0.36 -1.10 -20.47
C LEU A 63 -1.61 -0.29 -20.11
N GLN A 64 -2.20 -0.61 -18.96
CA GLN A 64 -3.38 0.06 -18.41
C GLN A 64 -2.98 1.13 -17.38
N ILE A 65 -3.95 1.86 -16.82
CA ILE A 65 -3.68 2.95 -15.87
C ILE A 65 -4.03 2.49 -14.46
N CYS A 66 -3.02 2.32 -13.61
CA CYS A 66 -3.19 1.94 -12.22
C CYS A 66 -3.49 3.14 -11.31
N HIS A 67 -3.64 2.92 -10.01
CA HIS A 67 -3.88 3.98 -9.05
C HIS A 67 -2.79 5.08 -9.07
N PRO A 68 -3.16 6.35 -8.81
CA PRO A 68 -2.20 7.45 -8.89
C PRO A 68 -1.07 7.35 -7.85
N PRO A 69 0.19 7.66 -8.25
CA PRO A 69 0.55 8.40 -9.47
C PRO A 69 0.83 7.52 -10.70
N GLY A 70 0.55 6.22 -10.70
CA GLY A 70 0.51 5.43 -11.95
C GLY A 70 1.78 4.69 -12.36
N ALA A 71 2.94 4.99 -11.75
CA ALA A 71 4.22 4.31 -11.95
C ALA A 71 4.52 3.85 -13.41
N PRO A 72 4.39 4.74 -14.41
CA PRO A 72 4.42 4.35 -15.83
C PRO A 72 5.70 3.64 -16.28
N LEU A 73 6.86 3.99 -15.71
CA LEU A 73 8.12 3.33 -16.03
C LEU A 73 8.17 1.90 -15.47
N PHE A 74 7.61 1.66 -14.28
CA PHE A 74 7.47 0.32 -13.73
C PHE A 74 6.56 -0.53 -14.62
N LEU A 75 5.42 0.01 -15.06
CA LEU A 75 4.50 -0.68 -15.96
C LEU A 75 5.14 -1.02 -17.32
N LEU A 76 6.01 -0.14 -17.84
CA LEU A 76 6.77 -0.40 -19.06
C LEU A 76 7.78 -1.55 -18.88
N PHE A 77 8.49 -1.61 -17.75
CA PHE A 77 9.35 -2.75 -17.43
C PHE A 77 8.53 -4.04 -17.25
N GLY A 78 7.41 -3.97 -16.54
CA GLY A 78 6.48 -5.08 -16.37
C GLY A 78 5.95 -5.59 -17.71
N ARG A 79 5.62 -4.70 -18.65
CA ARG A 79 5.22 -5.09 -20.01
C ARG A 79 6.31 -5.86 -20.72
N ILE A 80 7.56 -5.40 -20.67
CA ILE A 80 8.70 -6.10 -21.29
C ILE A 80 8.85 -7.49 -20.66
N PHE A 81 8.82 -7.59 -19.34
CA PHE A 81 8.97 -8.88 -18.66
C PHE A 81 7.81 -9.83 -18.96
N SER A 82 6.58 -9.33 -19.04
CA SER A 82 5.41 -10.14 -19.38
C SER A 82 5.53 -10.82 -20.76
N LEU A 83 6.36 -10.30 -21.67
CA LEU A 83 6.59 -10.94 -22.98
C LEU A 83 7.36 -12.27 -22.86
N PHE A 84 8.12 -12.48 -21.79
CA PHE A 84 8.83 -13.74 -21.54
C PHE A 84 7.87 -14.89 -21.17
N ALA A 85 6.63 -14.59 -20.81
CA ALA A 85 5.58 -15.60 -20.63
C ALA A 85 5.16 -16.27 -21.95
N GLY A 86 5.47 -15.66 -23.10
CA GLY A 86 5.10 -16.19 -24.41
C GLY A 86 3.58 -16.30 -24.56
N ALA A 87 3.11 -17.51 -24.89
CA ALA A 87 1.68 -17.80 -25.03
C ALA A 87 1.01 -18.25 -23.72
N ASP A 88 1.79 -18.59 -22.69
CA ASP A 88 1.26 -19.07 -21.41
C ASP A 88 1.00 -17.88 -20.48
N THR A 89 -0.27 -17.43 -20.44
CA THR A 89 -0.66 -16.27 -19.64
C THR A 89 -0.55 -16.51 -18.13
N THR A 90 -0.51 -17.77 -17.67
CA THR A 90 -0.33 -18.10 -16.25
C THR A 90 1.06 -17.72 -15.74
N GLN A 91 2.06 -17.61 -16.63
CA GLN A 91 3.43 -17.21 -16.30
C GLN A 91 3.63 -15.69 -16.23
N VAL A 92 2.63 -14.89 -16.60
CA VAL A 92 2.75 -13.43 -16.64
C VAL A 92 3.03 -12.86 -15.25
N ALA A 93 2.36 -13.37 -14.21
CA ALA A 93 2.59 -12.88 -12.85
C ALA A 93 4.02 -13.14 -12.37
N PHE A 94 4.53 -14.37 -12.54
CA PHE A 94 5.92 -14.71 -12.26
C PHE A 94 6.90 -13.73 -12.92
N TRP A 95 6.74 -13.47 -14.23
CA TRP A 95 7.65 -12.58 -14.93
C TRP A 95 7.52 -11.11 -14.51
N VAL A 96 6.32 -10.62 -14.20
CA VAL A 96 6.17 -9.25 -13.69
C VAL A 96 6.74 -9.14 -12.27
N ASN A 97 6.55 -10.14 -11.40
CA ASN A 97 7.20 -10.21 -10.08
C ASN A 97 8.74 -10.22 -10.21
N MET A 98 9.29 -10.82 -11.26
CA MET A 98 10.73 -10.79 -11.56
C MET A 98 11.29 -9.39 -11.82
N VAL A 99 10.46 -8.37 -12.12
CA VAL A 99 10.91 -6.97 -12.18
C VAL A 99 11.40 -6.52 -10.80
N SER A 100 10.64 -6.79 -9.74
CA SER A 100 11.01 -6.49 -8.37
C SER A 100 12.24 -7.27 -7.91
N ALA A 101 12.29 -8.57 -8.22
CA ALA A 101 13.44 -9.41 -7.90
C ALA A 101 14.73 -8.91 -8.57
N THR A 102 14.65 -8.58 -9.87
CA THR A 102 15.80 -8.10 -10.66
C THR A 102 16.28 -6.74 -10.19
N THR A 103 15.37 -5.79 -9.99
CA THR A 103 15.73 -4.44 -9.54
C THR A 103 16.27 -4.45 -8.11
N SER A 104 15.73 -5.29 -7.22
CA SER A 104 16.27 -5.49 -5.87
C SER A 104 17.67 -6.13 -5.89
N ALA A 105 17.90 -7.12 -6.75
CA ALA A 105 19.23 -7.71 -6.92
C ALA A 105 20.25 -6.68 -7.45
N LEU A 106 19.86 -5.82 -8.39
CA LEU A 106 20.68 -4.70 -8.85
C LEU A 106 20.96 -3.71 -7.72
N CYS A 107 19.96 -3.40 -6.89
CA CYS A 107 20.11 -2.56 -5.71
C CYS A 107 21.17 -3.12 -4.74
N VAL A 108 21.15 -4.42 -4.45
CA VAL A 108 22.17 -5.11 -3.63
C VAL A 108 23.58 -4.91 -4.21
N MET A 109 23.75 -5.07 -5.51
CA MET A 109 25.03 -4.86 -6.19
C MET A 109 25.53 -3.41 -6.10
N PHE A 110 24.64 -2.42 -6.28
CA PHE A 110 25.03 -1.01 -6.13
C PHE A 110 25.30 -0.63 -4.67
N THR A 111 24.63 -1.27 -3.70
CA THR A 111 24.99 -1.18 -2.28
C THR A 111 26.40 -1.72 -2.05
N TYR A 112 26.75 -2.88 -2.61
CA TYR A 112 28.11 -3.43 -2.53
C TYR A 112 29.15 -2.42 -3.04
N TRP A 113 28.94 -1.85 -4.23
CA TRP A 113 29.89 -0.89 -4.80
C TRP A 113 29.92 0.46 -4.06
N THR A 114 28.82 0.86 -3.43
CA THR A 114 28.77 2.04 -2.56
C THR A 114 29.62 1.83 -1.32
N ILE A 115 29.46 0.69 -0.64
CA ILE A 115 30.22 0.36 0.58
C ILE A 115 31.71 0.22 0.26
N THR A 116 32.07 -0.48 -0.82
CA THR A 116 33.48 -0.66 -1.19
C THR A 116 34.15 0.65 -1.61
N HIS A 117 33.42 1.58 -2.26
CA HIS A 117 33.91 2.93 -2.53
C HIS A 117 34.24 3.68 -1.24
N LEU A 118 33.29 3.75 -0.30
CA LEU A 118 33.46 4.43 0.98
C LEU A 118 34.56 3.78 1.84
N ALA A 119 34.56 2.44 1.93
CA ALA A 119 35.58 1.67 2.63
C ALA A 119 36.98 1.96 2.08
N ARG A 120 37.14 1.96 0.75
CA ARG A 120 38.41 2.30 0.09
C ARG A 120 38.85 3.71 0.45
N LYS A 121 37.94 4.70 0.39
CA LYS A 121 38.24 6.10 0.72
C LYS A 121 38.71 6.27 2.17
N ILE A 122 38.22 5.45 3.09
CA ILE A 122 38.62 5.48 4.51
C ILE A 122 40.03 4.91 4.75
N ILE A 123 40.38 3.78 4.12
CA ILE A 123 41.62 3.05 4.46
C ILE A 123 42.75 3.11 3.42
N VAL A 124 42.50 3.65 2.22
CA VAL A 124 43.48 3.77 1.13
C VAL A 124 43.75 5.24 0.84
N LYS A 125 45.01 5.67 0.97
CA LYS A 125 45.40 7.04 0.58
C LYS A 125 45.44 7.17 -0.95
N PRO A 126 45.22 8.37 -1.54
CA PRO A 126 45.17 8.56 -2.99
C PRO A 126 46.40 8.07 -3.78
N THR A 127 47.58 8.07 -3.15
CA THR A 127 48.87 7.67 -3.75
C THR A 127 49.33 6.27 -3.34
N GLU A 128 48.50 5.54 -2.60
CA GLU A 128 48.84 4.25 -2.00
C GLU A 128 48.30 3.07 -2.81
N ASP A 129 49.17 2.08 -3.08
CA ASP A 129 48.77 0.82 -3.69
C ASP A 129 47.87 -0.02 -2.75
N ILE A 130 46.85 -0.65 -3.32
CA ILE A 130 45.98 -1.57 -2.58
C ILE A 130 46.70 -2.92 -2.45
N ASN A 131 47.16 -3.24 -1.23
CA ASN A 131 47.69 -4.57 -0.92
C ASN A 131 46.55 -5.59 -0.73
N THR A 132 46.89 -6.89 -0.69
CA THR A 132 45.90 -7.98 -0.57
C THR A 132 45.04 -7.87 0.67
N GLN A 133 45.61 -7.41 1.78
CA GLN A 133 44.89 -7.24 3.03
C GLN A 133 43.81 -6.15 2.95
N LYS A 134 44.16 -4.95 2.46
CA LYS A 134 43.21 -3.86 2.26
C LYS A 134 42.15 -4.25 1.23
N LEU A 135 42.55 -4.96 0.17
CA LEU A 135 41.61 -5.54 -0.79
C LEU A 135 40.56 -6.42 -0.09
N ILE A 136 41.00 -7.39 0.73
CA ILE A 136 40.09 -8.26 1.49
C ILE A 136 39.21 -7.44 2.43
N ALA A 137 39.78 -6.49 3.19
CA ALA A 137 39.00 -5.67 4.13
C ALA A 137 37.90 -4.87 3.41
N ILE A 138 38.20 -4.25 2.27
CA ILE A 138 37.23 -3.49 1.47
C ILE A 138 36.15 -4.43 0.94
N CYS A 139 36.53 -5.53 0.30
CA CYS A 139 35.60 -6.47 -0.29
C CYS A 139 34.72 -7.16 0.76
N ALA A 140 35.26 -7.54 1.92
CA ALA A 140 34.51 -8.12 3.02
C ALA A 140 33.49 -7.12 3.60
N SER A 141 33.87 -5.85 3.76
CA SER A 141 32.93 -4.79 4.18
C SER A 141 31.75 -4.69 3.21
N GLY A 142 32.04 -4.70 1.90
CA GLY A 142 31.02 -4.70 0.85
C GLY A 142 30.13 -5.95 0.89
N LEU A 143 30.72 -7.14 0.99
CA LEU A 143 29.98 -8.42 1.00
C LEU A 143 29.06 -8.53 2.22
N VAL A 144 29.55 -8.20 3.42
CA VAL A 144 28.75 -8.25 4.66
C VAL A 144 27.57 -7.29 4.56
N GLY A 145 27.79 -6.04 4.12
CA GLY A 145 26.69 -5.10 3.97
C GLY A 145 25.69 -5.53 2.89
N ALA A 146 26.16 -5.83 1.68
CA ALA A 146 25.29 -6.17 0.56
C ALA A 146 24.43 -7.42 0.83
N LEU A 147 25.01 -8.46 1.41
CA LEU A 147 24.27 -9.69 1.72
C LEU A 147 23.39 -9.55 2.96
N ALA A 148 23.73 -8.66 3.91
CA ALA A 148 22.79 -8.28 4.96
C ALA A 148 21.55 -7.57 4.40
N LEU A 149 21.70 -6.75 3.34
CA LEU A 149 20.56 -6.16 2.64
C LEU A 149 19.76 -7.22 1.87
N THR A 150 20.45 -8.21 1.28
CA THR A 150 19.77 -9.29 0.56
C THR A 150 18.69 -9.95 1.42
N TRP A 151 19.00 -10.18 2.70
CA TRP A 151 18.13 -10.90 3.62
C TRP A 151 17.52 -10.02 4.73
N SER A 152 17.44 -8.71 4.55
CA SER A 152 16.70 -7.85 5.50
C SER A 152 15.19 -7.91 5.24
N ASP A 153 14.41 -8.13 6.29
CA ASP A 153 12.96 -8.35 6.30
C ASP A 153 12.18 -7.46 5.32
N THR A 154 12.04 -6.16 5.56
CA THR A 154 11.24 -5.26 4.72
C THR A 154 11.73 -5.20 3.25
N PHE A 155 13.04 -5.26 3.03
CA PHE A 155 13.60 -5.21 1.66
C PHE A 155 13.32 -6.49 0.89
N TRP A 156 13.47 -7.66 1.53
CA TRP A 156 13.20 -8.96 0.91
C TRP A 156 11.70 -9.12 0.63
N PHE A 157 10.84 -8.68 1.55
CA PHE A 157 9.39 -8.67 1.34
C PHE A 157 9.00 -7.95 0.04
N SER A 158 9.58 -6.77 -0.22
CA SER A 158 9.35 -6.00 -1.46
C SER A 158 10.01 -6.60 -2.70
N ALA A 159 11.04 -7.45 -2.54
CA ALA A 159 11.77 -8.06 -3.65
C ALA A 159 11.03 -9.24 -4.30
N VAL A 160 10.05 -9.83 -3.60
CA VAL A 160 9.38 -11.08 -4.00
C VAL A 160 7.94 -10.91 -4.51
N GLU A 161 7.50 -9.67 -4.76
CA GLU A 161 6.18 -9.34 -5.30
C GLU A 161 6.23 -8.12 -6.23
N ALA A 162 5.28 -7.99 -7.17
CA ALA A 162 5.22 -6.88 -8.14
C ALA A 162 4.83 -5.55 -7.50
N GLU A 163 5.81 -4.89 -6.88
CA GLU A 163 5.67 -3.61 -6.18
C GLU A 163 6.70 -2.57 -6.61
N VAL A 164 6.31 -1.29 -6.56
CA VAL A 164 7.13 -0.16 -7.06
C VAL A 164 8.33 0.15 -6.14
N TYR A 165 8.29 -0.27 -4.88
CA TYR A 165 9.30 0.04 -3.87
C TYR A 165 10.66 -0.62 -4.14
N ALA A 166 10.67 -1.81 -4.73
CA ALA A 166 11.89 -2.48 -5.20
C ALA A 166 12.64 -1.63 -6.23
N SER A 167 11.92 -1.19 -7.26
CA SER A 167 12.46 -0.33 -8.31
C SER A 167 12.87 1.06 -7.77
N SER A 168 12.10 1.63 -6.83
CA SER A 168 12.45 2.90 -6.19
C SER A 168 13.76 2.82 -5.41
N SER A 169 13.97 1.73 -4.66
CA SER A 169 15.21 1.48 -3.92
C SER A 169 16.41 1.36 -4.88
N PHE A 170 16.23 0.64 -6.00
CA PHE A 170 17.24 0.55 -7.06
C PHE A 170 17.64 1.93 -7.60
N PHE A 171 16.69 2.77 -8.02
CA PHE A 171 17.00 4.10 -8.55
C PHE A 171 17.67 5.00 -7.52
N THR A 172 17.24 4.95 -6.26
CA THR A 172 17.87 5.70 -5.16
C THR A 172 19.34 5.31 -5.01
N THR A 173 19.62 4.01 -4.98
CA THR A 173 20.98 3.44 -4.82
C THR A 173 21.87 3.71 -6.01
N LEU A 174 21.35 3.49 -7.23
CA LEU A 174 22.07 3.74 -8.47
C LEU A 174 22.47 5.22 -8.56
N THR A 175 21.54 6.12 -8.25
CA THR A 175 21.81 7.57 -8.29
C THR A 175 22.85 7.97 -7.25
N PHE A 176 22.77 7.42 -6.03
CA PHE A 176 23.77 7.66 -4.99
C PHE A 176 25.15 7.10 -5.39
N TRP A 177 25.20 5.90 -5.96
CA TRP A 177 26.44 5.32 -6.46
C TRP A 177 27.03 6.14 -7.61
N CYS A 178 26.21 6.64 -8.54
CA CYS A 178 26.63 7.50 -9.64
C CYS A 178 27.35 8.78 -9.15
N ILE A 179 26.90 9.41 -8.06
CA ILE A 179 27.58 10.60 -7.54
C ILE A 179 28.93 10.26 -6.90
N LEU A 180 29.07 9.08 -6.29
CA LEU A 180 30.36 8.58 -5.81
C LEU A 180 31.32 8.24 -6.97
N LYS A 181 30.78 7.76 -8.10
CA LYS A 181 31.56 7.58 -9.33
C LYS A 181 32.02 8.90 -9.93
N TRP A 182 31.15 9.91 -9.96
CA TRP A 182 31.52 11.27 -10.34
C TRP A 182 32.62 11.82 -9.43
N GLU A 183 32.51 11.63 -8.12
CA GLU A 183 33.49 12.12 -7.13
C GLU A 183 34.92 11.65 -7.42
N ASN A 184 35.07 10.39 -7.85
CA ASN A 184 36.38 9.81 -8.20
C ASN A 184 37.06 10.52 -9.37
N ILE A 185 36.27 11.02 -10.33
CA ILE A 185 36.77 11.60 -11.58
C ILE A 185 36.45 13.10 -11.71
N ALA A 186 36.04 13.78 -10.63
CA ALA A 186 35.54 15.16 -10.68
C ALA A 186 36.56 16.17 -11.26
N ASN A 187 37.86 15.83 -11.22
CA ASN A 187 38.93 16.66 -11.78
C ASN A 187 39.33 16.27 -13.22
N GLU A 188 38.70 15.24 -13.79
CA GLU A 188 38.96 14.74 -15.14
C GLU A 188 38.00 15.38 -16.16
N LYS A 189 38.45 15.49 -17.41
CA LYS A 189 37.62 16.04 -18.51
C LYS A 189 36.45 15.09 -18.80
N GLY A 190 35.23 15.64 -18.88
CA GLY A 190 34.02 14.85 -19.15
C GLY A 190 33.41 14.19 -17.92
N ASN A 191 33.78 14.63 -16.71
CA ASN A 191 33.14 14.18 -15.46
C ASN A 191 31.64 14.51 -15.43
N GLU A 192 31.25 15.60 -16.10
CA GLU A 192 29.93 16.20 -16.10
C GLU A 192 28.83 15.24 -16.59
N ARG A 193 29.19 14.26 -17.43
CA ARG A 193 28.27 13.22 -17.92
C ARG A 193 27.59 12.44 -16.79
N TRP A 194 28.24 12.27 -15.65
CA TRP A 194 27.64 11.62 -14.49
C TRP A 194 26.58 12.49 -13.82
N LEU A 195 26.77 13.81 -13.80
CA LEU A 195 25.76 14.74 -13.27
C LEU A 195 24.52 14.74 -14.18
N ILE A 196 24.72 14.68 -15.50
CA ILE A 196 23.62 14.56 -16.47
C ILE A 196 22.92 13.20 -16.32
N LEU A 197 23.66 12.10 -16.15
CA LEU A 197 23.08 10.77 -15.89
C LEU A 197 22.27 10.76 -14.59
N ILE A 198 22.77 11.38 -13.51
CA ILE A 198 22.03 11.53 -12.25
C ILE A 198 20.72 12.26 -12.48
N ALA A 199 20.75 13.37 -13.23
CA ALA A 199 19.54 14.14 -13.56
C ALA A 199 18.53 13.29 -14.36
N TYR A 200 19.01 12.50 -15.32
CA TYR A 200 18.17 11.55 -16.08
C TYR A 200 17.53 10.49 -15.18
N LEU A 201 18.33 9.88 -14.30
CA LEU A 201 17.86 8.85 -13.36
C LEU A 201 16.82 9.41 -12.38
N ILE A 202 17.01 10.64 -11.88
CA ILE A 202 16.01 11.34 -11.07
C ILE A 202 14.71 11.50 -11.86
N GLY A 203 14.78 11.93 -13.12
CA GLY A 203 13.61 12.06 -14.00
C GLY A 203 12.88 10.73 -14.23
N LEU A 204 13.62 9.67 -14.55
CA LEU A 204 13.07 8.32 -14.73
C LEU A 204 12.41 7.80 -13.45
N ALA A 205 13.03 8.05 -12.30
CA ALA A 205 12.54 7.54 -11.03
C ALA A 205 11.18 8.13 -10.62
N ILE A 206 10.84 9.34 -11.09
CA ILE A 206 9.47 9.90 -10.93
C ILE A 206 8.42 9.00 -11.59
N GLY A 207 8.78 8.37 -12.72
CA GLY A 207 7.94 7.37 -13.41
C GLY A 207 7.85 6.03 -12.70
N VAL A 208 8.55 5.83 -11.58
CA VAL A 208 8.43 4.65 -10.71
C VAL A 208 7.78 5.06 -9.40
N HIS A 209 8.46 5.89 -8.61
CA HIS A 209 7.99 6.34 -7.31
C HIS A 209 8.76 7.58 -6.83
N LEU A 210 8.05 8.50 -6.16
CA LEU A 210 8.58 9.80 -5.74
C LEU A 210 9.68 9.73 -4.67
N LEU A 211 9.76 8.64 -3.89
CA LEU A 211 10.77 8.47 -2.83
C LEU A 211 12.21 8.58 -3.35
N SER A 212 12.43 8.29 -4.62
CA SER A 212 13.77 8.31 -5.23
C SER A 212 14.39 9.71 -5.30
N ILE A 213 13.60 10.79 -5.21
CA ILE A 213 14.11 12.17 -5.21
C ILE A 213 14.79 12.54 -3.87
N LEU A 214 14.58 11.75 -2.82
CA LEU A 214 15.10 12.00 -1.48
C LEU A 214 16.63 11.84 -1.39
N VAL A 215 17.27 11.31 -2.43
CA VAL A 215 18.73 11.23 -2.58
C VAL A 215 19.38 12.59 -2.91
N ILE A 216 18.62 13.57 -3.42
CA ILE A 216 19.13 14.86 -3.91
C ILE A 216 20.00 15.60 -2.88
N PRO A 217 19.61 15.73 -1.58
CA PRO A 217 20.44 16.42 -0.60
C PRO A 217 21.81 15.80 -0.42
N SER A 218 21.90 14.47 -0.41
CA SER A 218 23.16 13.74 -0.30
C SER A 218 24.04 13.96 -1.52
N ILE A 219 23.46 14.02 -2.72
CA ILE A 219 24.18 14.35 -3.97
C ILE A 219 24.78 15.76 -3.90
N VAL A 220 23.98 16.75 -3.47
CA VAL A 220 24.44 18.13 -3.31
C VAL A 220 25.58 18.20 -2.29
N TYR A 221 25.53 17.42 -1.21
CA TYR A 221 26.60 17.38 -0.22
C TYR A 221 27.87 16.71 -0.74
N VAL A 222 27.79 15.62 -1.52
CA VAL A 222 28.98 15.05 -2.18
C VAL A 222 29.60 16.08 -3.12
N TYR A 223 28.80 16.77 -3.92
CA TYR A 223 29.29 17.84 -4.79
C TYR A 223 29.95 18.98 -4.01
N TYR A 224 29.34 19.40 -2.89
CA TYR A 224 29.87 20.46 -2.04
C TYR A 224 31.21 20.08 -1.41
N PHE A 225 31.28 18.97 -0.69
CA PHE A 225 32.51 18.53 -0.01
C PHE A 225 33.64 18.20 -0.99
N LYS A 226 33.31 17.77 -2.22
CA LYS A 226 34.32 17.51 -3.24
C LYS A 226 34.97 18.79 -3.79
N ASN A 227 34.20 19.86 -3.97
CA ASN A 227 34.66 21.09 -4.64
C ASN A 227 35.02 22.23 -3.68
N TYR A 228 34.55 22.18 -2.44
CA TYR A 228 34.69 23.28 -1.49
C TYR A 228 35.09 22.77 -0.11
N SER A 229 35.95 23.53 0.57
CA SER A 229 36.22 23.30 1.98
C SER A 229 34.98 23.60 2.84
N PHE A 230 34.79 22.82 3.90
CA PHE A 230 33.70 23.04 4.82
C PHE A 230 33.74 24.43 5.46
N THR A 231 32.63 25.14 5.38
CA THR A 231 32.34 26.34 6.18
C THR A 231 30.88 26.34 6.57
N ARG A 232 30.52 26.91 7.73
CA ARG A 232 29.10 26.98 8.17
C ARG A 232 28.22 27.64 7.11
N ASN A 233 28.66 28.76 6.54
CA ASN A 233 27.91 29.48 5.53
C ASN A 233 27.86 28.73 4.20
N GLY A 234 28.93 28.02 3.81
CA GLY A 234 28.95 27.17 2.61
C GLY A 234 27.99 25.99 2.74
N PHE A 235 27.98 25.32 3.89
CA PHE A 235 27.07 24.22 4.19
C PHE A 235 25.60 24.69 4.21
N ILE A 236 25.29 25.83 4.84
CA ILE A 236 23.94 26.41 4.79
C ILE A 236 23.50 26.69 3.34
N LYS A 237 24.39 27.27 2.51
CA LYS A 237 24.11 27.50 1.08
C LYS A 237 23.87 26.18 0.34
N ALA A 238 24.67 25.15 0.58
CA ALA A 238 24.48 23.83 -0.02
C ALA A 238 23.13 23.21 0.39
N THR A 239 22.73 23.33 1.65
CA THR A 239 21.41 22.90 2.12
C THR A 239 20.28 23.66 1.43
N MET A 240 20.40 24.99 1.28
CA MET A 240 19.41 25.78 0.53
C MET A 240 19.32 25.35 -0.94
N VAL A 241 20.45 25.01 -1.58
CA VAL A 241 20.47 24.46 -2.94
C VAL A 241 19.78 23.10 -2.99
N ALA A 242 20.01 22.21 -2.02
CA ALA A 242 19.33 20.91 -1.93
C ALA A 242 17.81 21.06 -1.77
N VAL A 243 17.36 21.94 -0.87
CA VAL A 243 15.94 22.25 -0.68
C VAL A 243 15.33 22.83 -1.96
N ALA A 244 16.03 23.77 -2.61
CA ALA A 244 15.57 24.33 -3.88
C ALA A 244 15.48 23.27 -4.98
N ALA A 245 16.45 22.36 -5.09
CA ALA A 245 16.44 21.28 -6.08
C ALA A 245 15.27 20.30 -5.85
N ILE A 246 15.01 19.90 -4.59
CA ILE A 246 13.82 19.11 -4.26
C ILE A 246 12.55 19.88 -4.63
N ALA A 247 12.44 21.15 -4.26
CA ALA A 247 11.26 21.96 -4.55
C ALA A 247 11.01 22.14 -6.06
N ILE A 248 12.08 22.31 -6.85
CA ILE A 248 12.01 22.37 -8.32
C ILE A 248 11.41 21.08 -8.87
N VAL A 249 11.87 19.91 -8.42
CA VAL A 249 11.34 18.62 -8.89
C VAL A 249 9.92 18.38 -8.37
N GLN A 250 9.72 18.48 -7.06
CA GLN A 250 8.48 18.14 -6.36
C GLN A 250 7.30 19.07 -6.69
N PHE A 251 7.55 20.38 -6.82
CA PHE A 251 6.50 21.38 -7.03
C PHE A 251 6.57 22.04 -8.41
N GLY A 252 7.73 22.07 -9.06
CA GLY A 252 7.89 22.67 -10.39
C GLY A 252 7.65 21.69 -11.52
N ILE A 253 8.38 20.58 -11.52
CA ILE A 253 8.34 19.63 -12.64
C ILE A 253 7.12 18.73 -12.52
N ILE A 254 6.90 18.08 -11.38
CA ILE A 254 5.85 17.06 -11.24
C ILE A 254 4.44 17.67 -11.43
N PRO A 255 3.97 18.62 -10.59
CA PRO A 255 2.65 19.22 -10.77
C PRO A 255 2.67 20.48 -11.65
N GLY A 256 3.78 21.22 -11.72
CA GLY A 256 3.85 22.46 -12.49
C GLY A 256 3.82 22.26 -14.00
N MET A 257 4.40 21.17 -14.53
CA MET A 257 4.31 20.85 -15.97
C MET A 257 2.87 20.53 -16.42
N PRO A 258 2.12 19.60 -15.77
CA PRO A 258 0.70 19.40 -16.08
C PRO A 258 -0.14 20.66 -15.87
N SER A 259 0.15 21.47 -14.84
CA SER A 259 -0.57 22.74 -14.59
C SER A 259 -0.31 23.81 -15.66
N LEU A 260 0.88 23.85 -16.25
CA LEU A 260 1.14 24.67 -17.43
C LEU A 260 0.36 24.13 -18.64
N ALA A 261 0.33 22.79 -18.79
CA ALA A 261 -0.39 22.14 -19.87
C ALA A 261 -1.90 22.42 -19.81
N THR A 262 -2.52 22.43 -18.62
CA THR A 262 -3.95 22.76 -18.49
C THR A 262 -4.28 24.15 -19.00
N LYS A 263 -3.43 25.16 -18.74
CA LYS A 263 -3.66 26.53 -19.22
C LYS A 263 -3.53 26.67 -20.74
N PHE A 264 -2.49 26.08 -21.32
CA PHE A 264 -2.35 26.09 -22.78
C PHE A 264 -3.47 25.32 -23.45
N ASP A 265 -3.85 24.16 -22.89
CA ASP A 265 -4.91 23.35 -23.46
C ASP A 265 -6.28 24.04 -23.35
N TYR A 266 -6.58 24.69 -22.23
CA TYR A 266 -7.78 25.50 -22.09
C TYR A 266 -7.83 26.64 -23.12
N LEU A 267 -6.73 27.37 -23.32
CA LEU A 267 -6.68 28.44 -24.33
C LEU A 267 -6.95 27.88 -25.74
N PHE A 268 -6.28 26.80 -26.12
CA PHE A 268 -6.41 26.24 -27.46
C PHE A 268 -7.79 25.63 -27.70
N VAL A 269 -8.33 24.93 -26.71
CA VAL A 269 -9.63 24.25 -26.84
C VAL A 269 -10.78 25.23 -26.69
N ASN A 270 -10.84 26.00 -25.59
CA ASN A 270 -12.00 26.85 -25.31
C ASN A 270 -11.97 28.19 -26.04
N THR A 271 -10.79 28.72 -26.38
CA THR A 271 -10.66 30.03 -27.07
C THR A 271 -10.39 29.88 -28.57
N PHE A 272 -9.50 28.98 -28.98
CA PHE A 272 -9.19 28.76 -30.40
C PHE A 272 -9.99 27.62 -31.05
N HIS A 273 -10.82 26.91 -30.28
CA HIS A 273 -11.67 25.81 -30.77
C HIS A 273 -10.90 24.66 -31.44
N PHE A 274 -9.68 24.39 -30.98
CA PHE A 274 -8.90 23.21 -31.40
C PHE A 274 -9.31 21.97 -30.59
N GLY A 275 -8.89 20.79 -31.05
CA GLY A 275 -9.12 19.54 -30.33
C GLY A 275 -8.40 19.48 -28.98
N PHE A 276 -8.93 18.67 -28.06
CA PHE A 276 -8.30 18.38 -26.76
C PHE A 276 -6.83 17.96 -26.91
N ASN A 277 -5.99 18.30 -25.93
CA ASN A 277 -4.55 18.04 -25.89
C ASN A 277 -3.69 18.86 -26.89
N SER A 278 -4.29 19.66 -27.77
CA SER A 278 -3.54 20.46 -28.76
C SER A 278 -2.67 21.55 -28.12
N GLY A 279 -3.15 22.22 -27.07
CA GLY A 279 -2.38 23.23 -26.36
C GLY A 279 -1.26 22.61 -25.53
N ALA A 280 -1.50 21.43 -24.95
CA ALA A 280 -0.45 20.67 -24.26
C ALA A 280 0.68 20.24 -25.22
N LEU A 281 0.35 19.78 -26.43
CA LEU A 281 1.35 19.45 -27.46
C LEU A 281 2.14 20.69 -27.89
N PHE A 282 1.46 21.83 -28.09
CA PHE A 282 2.12 23.10 -28.41
C PHE A 282 3.11 23.52 -27.30
N MET A 283 2.69 23.42 -26.04
CA MET A 283 3.56 23.69 -24.89
C MET A 283 4.82 22.82 -24.92
N ILE A 284 4.70 21.51 -25.19
CA ILE A 284 5.86 20.61 -25.28
C ILE A 284 6.82 21.08 -26.39
N LEU A 285 6.32 21.45 -27.57
CA LEU A 285 7.14 21.96 -28.67
C LEU A 285 7.87 23.25 -28.28
N VAL A 286 7.20 24.17 -27.59
CA VAL A 286 7.80 25.41 -27.08
C VAL A 286 8.90 25.10 -26.05
N ILE A 287 8.68 24.15 -25.14
CA ILE A 287 9.69 23.75 -24.15
C ILE A 287 10.91 23.15 -24.83
N VAL A 288 10.71 22.22 -25.76
CA VAL A 288 11.80 21.61 -26.53
C VAL A 288 12.55 22.66 -27.33
N GLY A 289 11.84 23.53 -28.06
CA GLY A 289 12.43 24.63 -28.81
C GLY A 289 13.24 25.58 -27.92
N THR A 290 12.74 25.90 -26.72
CA THR A 290 13.42 26.74 -25.73
C THR A 290 14.69 26.08 -25.20
N ILE A 291 14.65 24.79 -24.89
CA ILE A 291 15.82 24.02 -24.43
C ILE A 291 16.88 23.97 -25.53
N VAL A 292 16.48 23.64 -26.77
CA VAL A 292 17.39 23.59 -27.92
C VAL A 292 18.05 24.95 -28.18
N ALA A 293 17.25 26.03 -28.15
CA ALA A 293 17.78 27.39 -28.29
C ALA A 293 18.75 27.75 -27.16
N ALA A 294 18.40 27.48 -25.90
CA ALA A 294 19.26 27.75 -24.75
C ALA A 294 20.59 26.97 -24.86
N LEU A 295 20.54 25.70 -25.22
CA LEU A 295 21.74 24.88 -25.47
C LEU A 295 22.58 25.47 -26.59
N HIS A 296 21.99 25.75 -27.76
CA HIS A 296 22.70 26.36 -28.89
C HIS A 296 23.46 27.63 -28.47
N TYR A 297 22.79 28.52 -27.73
CA TYR A 297 23.36 29.78 -27.31
C TYR A 297 24.47 29.65 -26.27
N THR A 298 24.48 28.60 -25.42
CA THR A 298 25.60 28.35 -24.51
C THR A 298 26.91 27.98 -25.21
N HIS A 299 26.86 27.53 -26.47
CA HIS A 299 28.03 27.19 -27.27
C HIS A 299 28.57 28.34 -28.12
N THR A 300 27.86 29.48 -28.18
CA THR A 300 28.30 30.66 -28.95
C THR A 300 29.30 31.51 -28.18
N GLU A 301 30.23 32.18 -28.86
CA GLU A 301 31.28 32.98 -28.20
C GLU A 301 30.76 34.30 -27.59
N SER A 302 29.66 34.85 -28.11
CA SER A 302 29.11 36.15 -27.71
C SER A 302 28.55 36.18 -26.27
N LYS A 303 28.89 37.24 -25.53
CA LYS A 303 28.33 37.52 -24.18
C LYS A 303 26.85 37.88 -24.21
N VAL A 304 26.37 38.56 -25.25
CA VAL A 304 24.95 38.88 -25.45
C VAL A 304 24.14 37.59 -25.58
N THR A 305 24.69 36.64 -26.33
CA THR A 305 24.04 35.36 -26.60
C THR A 305 24.03 34.46 -25.36
N PHE A 306 25.04 34.57 -24.49
CA PHE A 306 25.01 33.97 -23.15
C PHE A 306 23.93 34.57 -22.23
N TYR A 307 23.72 35.89 -22.28
CA TYR A 307 22.62 36.52 -21.53
C TYR A 307 21.25 36.07 -22.08
N ILE A 308 21.11 35.92 -23.40
CA ILE A 308 19.91 35.34 -24.02
C ILE A 308 19.70 33.89 -23.55
N ALA A 309 20.73 33.04 -23.54
CA ALA A 309 20.63 31.67 -23.01
C ALA A 309 20.21 31.63 -21.53
N SER A 310 20.76 32.54 -20.72
CA SER A 310 20.45 32.64 -19.29
C SER A 310 19.02 33.13 -19.06
N VAL A 311 18.53 34.06 -19.89
CA VAL A 311 17.14 34.54 -19.87
C VAL A 311 16.20 33.44 -20.35
N LEU A 312 16.51 32.71 -21.42
CA LEU A 312 15.70 31.59 -21.90
C LEU A 312 15.65 30.44 -20.90
N TYR A 313 16.77 30.11 -20.25
CA TYR A 313 16.80 29.17 -19.13
C TYR A 313 15.93 29.65 -17.97
N THR A 314 16.03 30.93 -17.63
CA THR A 314 15.21 31.55 -16.58
C THR A 314 13.73 31.53 -16.94
N ILE A 315 13.38 31.79 -18.21
CA ILE A 315 12.01 31.71 -18.71
C ILE A 315 11.52 30.27 -18.67
N LEU A 316 12.32 29.28 -19.10
CA LEU A 316 11.96 27.86 -19.04
C LEU A 316 11.66 27.42 -17.60
N VAL A 317 12.56 27.78 -16.67
CA VAL A 317 12.39 27.58 -15.23
C VAL A 317 11.10 28.29 -14.80
N LEU A 318 10.97 29.60 -15.01
CA LEU A 318 9.77 30.38 -14.66
C LEU A 318 8.47 29.83 -15.25
N THR A 319 8.45 29.36 -16.49
CA THR A 319 7.25 28.80 -17.12
C THR A 319 6.76 27.55 -16.40
N THR A 320 7.65 26.76 -15.78
CA THR A 320 7.24 25.66 -14.89
C THR A 320 6.67 26.13 -13.54
N PHE A 321 6.82 27.41 -13.17
CA PHE A 321 6.48 27.95 -11.85
C PHE A 321 5.41 29.06 -11.82
N VAL A 322 5.01 29.63 -12.96
CA VAL A 322 4.20 30.86 -13.04
C VAL A 322 2.68 30.67 -12.79
N ILE A 323 2.21 29.46 -12.46
CA ILE A 323 0.80 29.12 -12.65
C ILE A 323 0.06 28.72 -11.35
N ASN A 324 0.32 29.46 -10.27
CA ASN A 324 -0.70 29.69 -9.24
C ASN A 324 -0.52 31.12 -8.74
N ALA A 325 -1.29 32.05 -9.29
CA ALA A 325 -1.17 33.47 -8.99
C ALA A 325 -1.78 33.77 -7.61
N SER A 326 -1.06 33.40 -6.56
CA SER A 326 -1.07 34.16 -5.31
C SER A 326 0.12 35.13 -5.35
N ILE A 327 -0.07 36.32 -4.79
CA ILE A 327 1.01 37.33 -4.67
C ILE A 327 2.22 36.72 -3.94
N SER A 328 1.99 35.84 -2.95
CA SER A 328 3.05 35.12 -2.24
C SER A 328 3.83 34.15 -3.13
N GLY A 329 3.16 33.41 -4.02
CA GLY A 329 3.82 32.52 -4.98
C GLY A 329 4.67 33.30 -5.99
N LEU A 330 4.13 34.38 -6.54
CA LEU A 330 4.86 35.26 -7.46
C LEU A 330 6.08 35.90 -6.81
N MET A 331 5.98 36.37 -5.56
CA MET A 331 7.11 36.94 -4.82
C MET A 331 8.18 35.88 -4.49
N PHE A 332 7.78 34.67 -4.11
CA PHE A 332 8.71 33.56 -3.86
C PHE A 332 9.51 33.19 -5.12
N TRP A 333 8.83 33.06 -6.26
CA TRP A 333 9.48 32.72 -7.53
C TRP A 333 10.29 33.86 -8.13
N ALA A 334 9.83 35.12 -7.97
CA ALA A 334 10.62 36.29 -8.31
C ALA A 334 11.89 36.36 -7.46
N ALA A 335 11.83 36.00 -6.17
CA ALA A 335 13.01 35.93 -5.30
C ALA A 335 13.98 34.82 -5.72
N ILE A 336 13.50 33.59 -5.99
CA ILE A 336 14.36 32.51 -6.50
C ILE A 336 14.97 32.88 -7.85
N THR A 337 14.19 33.47 -8.74
CA THR A 337 14.66 33.92 -10.05
C THR A 337 15.68 35.04 -9.94
N ALA A 338 15.42 36.03 -9.09
CA ALA A 338 16.39 37.08 -8.80
C ALA A 338 17.67 36.49 -8.19
N ILE A 339 17.57 35.48 -7.33
CA ILE A 339 18.72 34.75 -6.76
C ILE A 339 19.49 33.99 -7.85
N LEU A 340 18.81 33.24 -8.73
CA LEU A 340 19.42 32.50 -9.83
C LEU A 340 20.06 33.45 -10.86
N TYR A 341 19.35 34.49 -11.26
CA TYR A 341 19.82 35.56 -12.14
C TYR A 341 21.03 36.29 -11.53
N TYR A 342 20.96 36.67 -10.25
CA TYR A 342 22.07 37.27 -9.51
C TYR A 342 23.25 36.32 -9.41
N TYR A 343 23.04 35.02 -9.18
CA TYR A 343 24.11 34.04 -9.11
C TYR A 343 24.77 33.81 -10.47
N VAL A 344 23.99 33.72 -11.55
CA VAL A 344 24.51 33.50 -12.91
C VAL A 344 25.28 34.73 -13.40
N ILE A 345 24.73 35.93 -13.23
CA ILE A 345 25.29 37.17 -13.79
C ILE A 345 26.32 37.82 -12.86
N LYS A 346 26.04 37.96 -11.56
CA LYS A 346 26.94 38.64 -10.63
C LYS A 346 28.12 37.78 -10.19
N ASN A 347 27.92 36.46 -10.00
CA ASN A 347 29.04 35.56 -9.65
C ASN A 347 29.80 35.04 -10.89
N LYS A 348 29.50 35.57 -12.08
CA LYS A 348 30.16 35.20 -13.35
C LYS A 348 30.16 33.68 -13.56
N ALA A 349 28.99 33.04 -13.43
CA ALA A 349 28.88 31.59 -13.64
C ALA A 349 29.44 31.22 -15.02
N SER A 350 30.24 30.16 -15.08
CA SER A 350 30.86 29.75 -16.34
C SER A 350 29.78 29.29 -17.34
N LYS A 351 30.01 29.51 -18.64
CA LYS A 351 29.14 28.98 -19.71
C LYS A 351 28.91 27.47 -19.55
N SER A 352 29.94 26.75 -19.11
CA SER A 352 29.88 25.30 -18.82
C SER A 352 28.89 24.97 -17.71
N THR A 353 28.88 25.72 -16.61
CA THR A 353 27.96 25.49 -15.48
C THR A 353 26.51 25.68 -15.89
N VAL A 354 26.23 26.74 -16.66
CA VAL A 354 24.87 27.01 -17.19
C VAL A 354 24.44 25.94 -18.18
N ASN A 355 25.34 25.50 -19.07
CA ASN A 355 25.07 24.40 -20.00
C ASN A 355 24.73 23.08 -19.28
N ILE A 356 25.51 22.70 -18.27
CA ILE A 356 25.24 21.50 -17.46
C ILE A 356 23.89 21.60 -16.74
N ALA A 357 23.53 22.78 -16.22
CA ALA A 357 22.24 23.00 -15.58
C ALA A 357 21.08 22.84 -16.57
N ILE A 358 21.16 23.44 -17.77
CA ILE A 358 20.17 23.27 -18.84
C ILE A 358 20.05 21.79 -19.24
N LEU A 359 21.18 21.10 -19.46
CA LEU A 359 21.20 19.68 -19.78
C LEU A 359 20.58 18.83 -18.66
N SER A 360 20.88 19.14 -17.40
CA SER A 360 20.32 18.41 -16.27
C SER A 360 18.79 18.53 -16.24
N ILE A 361 18.24 19.75 -16.40
CA ILE A 361 16.78 19.94 -16.51
C ILE A 361 16.21 19.20 -17.72
N ALA A 362 16.85 19.29 -18.89
CA ALA A 362 16.41 18.59 -20.08
C ALA A 362 16.32 17.08 -19.86
N PHE A 363 17.34 16.47 -19.24
CA PHE A 363 17.34 15.04 -18.96
C PHE A 363 16.36 14.63 -17.85
N VAL A 364 16.08 15.49 -16.85
CA VAL A 364 14.97 15.25 -15.91
C VAL A 364 13.64 15.21 -16.67
N ILE A 365 13.38 16.17 -17.57
CA ILE A 365 12.16 16.22 -18.38
C ILE A 365 12.06 15.00 -19.32
N ILE A 366 13.16 14.59 -19.94
CA ILE A 366 13.22 13.38 -20.78
C ILE A 366 12.89 12.14 -19.94
N GLY A 367 13.42 12.01 -18.72
CA GLY A 367 13.06 10.90 -17.83
C GLY A 367 11.58 10.93 -17.41
N TYR A 368 11.08 12.13 -17.09
CA TYR A 368 9.68 12.36 -16.72
C TYR A 368 8.70 12.08 -17.87
N SER A 369 9.16 12.10 -19.13
CA SER A 369 8.32 11.83 -20.30
C SER A 369 7.67 10.45 -20.33
N SER A 370 8.11 9.50 -19.47
CA SER A 370 7.42 8.22 -19.26
C SER A 370 5.93 8.40 -18.91
N TYR A 371 5.54 9.50 -18.27
CA TYR A 371 4.14 9.85 -17.99
C TYR A 371 3.28 10.14 -19.24
N ALA A 372 3.90 10.38 -20.40
CA ALA A 372 3.14 10.44 -21.65
C ALA A 372 2.38 9.13 -21.91
N MET A 373 2.90 7.98 -21.45
CA MET A 373 2.21 6.69 -21.52
C MET A 373 0.83 6.75 -20.86
N VAL A 374 0.71 7.43 -19.71
CA VAL A 374 -0.55 7.55 -18.96
C VAL A 374 -1.63 8.25 -19.80
N ILE A 375 -1.33 9.42 -20.37
CA ILE A 375 -2.29 10.15 -21.21
C ILE A 375 -2.64 9.33 -22.47
N ILE A 376 -1.63 8.80 -23.16
CA ILE A 376 -1.81 8.07 -24.43
C ILE A 376 -2.69 6.84 -24.21
N ARG A 377 -2.40 6.06 -23.16
CA ARG A 377 -3.16 4.83 -22.86
C ARG A 377 -4.53 5.16 -22.29
N SER A 378 -4.69 6.17 -21.44
CA SER A 378 -6.01 6.59 -20.96
C SER A 378 -6.95 6.99 -22.11
N ASN A 379 -6.45 7.67 -23.15
CA ASN A 379 -7.24 7.99 -24.36
C ASN A 379 -7.71 6.76 -25.13
N ALA A 380 -7.02 5.62 -25.01
CA ALA A 380 -7.44 4.34 -25.61
C ALA A 380 -8.54 3.63 -24.81
N LYS A 381 -8.95 4.18 -23.65
CA LYS A 381 -10.00 3.66 -22.75
C LYS A 381 -9.81 2.18 -22.39
N PRO A 382 -8.65 1.80 -21.80
CA PRO A 382 -8.43 0.43 -21.35
C PRO A 382 -9.43 0.04 -20.25
N PRO A 383 -9.68 -1.26 -20.04
CA PRO A 383 -10.58 -1.74 -18.99
C PRO A 383 -10.27 -1.21 -17.60
N ILE A 384 -8.99 -1.18 -17.22
CA ILE A 384 -8.51 -0.51 -16.01
C ILE A 384 -7.99 0.87 -16.40
N ASN A 385 -8.74 1.92 -16.10
CA ASN A 385 -8.38 3.30 -16.44
C ASN A 385 -8.55 4.24 -15.25
N MET A 386 -7.85 3.98 -14.14
CA MET A 386 -8.04 4.72 -12.89
C MET A 386 -7.94 6.23 -13.09
N ASN A 387 -8.99 6.95 -12.66
CA ASN A 387 -9.16 8.41 -12.79
C ASN A 387 -9.23 8.94 -14.24
N ALA A 388 -9.15 8.08 -15.25
CA ALA A 388 -9.14 8.44 -16.66
C ALA A 388 -8.33 9.71 -17.00
N PRO A 389 -7.01 9.74 -16.75
CA PRO A 389 -6.13 10.89 -17.01
C PRO A 389 -5.86 11.11 -18.51
N ASP A 390 -6.91 11.31 -19.31
CA ASP A 390 -6.87 11.44 -20.77
C ASP A 390 -6.58 12.87 -21.28
N ASN A 391 -6.41 13.83 -20.37
CA ASN A 391 -6.15 15.23 -20.69
C ASN A 391 -5.36 15.97 -19.58
N PRO A 392 -4.87 17.19 -19.89
CA PRO A 392 -4.44 18.24 -18.98
C PRO A 392 -4.78 18.09 -17.50
N PHE A 393 -6.07 18.28 -17.29
CA PHE A 393 -6.70 18.54 -16.00
C PHE A 393 -6.82 17.26 -15.21
N SER A 394 -7.26 16.17 -15.87
CA SER A 394 -7.36 14.86 -15.23
C SER A 394 -5.98 14.30 -14.90
N LEU A 395 -4.95 14.54 -15.74
CA LEU A 395 -3.56 14.18 -15.40
C LEU A 395 -3.05 14.98 -14.18
N LEU A 396 -3.30 16.29 -14.12
CA LEU A 396 -2.89 17.10 -12.97
C LEU A 396 -3.53 16.59 -11.66
N SER A 397 -4.84 16.36 -11.67
CA SER A 397 -5.57 15.83 -10.52
C SER A 397 -5.07 14.44 -10.10
N TYR A 398 -4.77 13.58 -11.09
CA TYR A 398 -4.19 12.26 -10.90
C TYR A 398 -2.82 12.32 -10.22
N LEU A 399 -1.89 13.12 -10.74
CA LEU A 399 -0.54 13.27 -10.17
C LEU A 399 -0.54 13.91 -8.77
N ASN A 400 -1.45 14.86 -8.54
CA ASN A 400 -1.65 15.50 -7.25
C ASN A 400 -2.36 14.62 -6.23
N ARG A 401 -2.88 13.45 -6.64
CA ARG A 401 -3.57 12.51 -5.74
C ARG A 401 -4.77 13.16 -5.04
N GLU A 402 -5.47 14.07 -5.71
CA GLU A 402 -6.52 14.92 -5.11
C GLU A 402 -7.67 14.11 -4.50
N GLN A 403 -7.94 12.92 -5.02
CA GLN A 403 -8.96 12.01 -4.51
C GLN A 403 -8.74 11.55 -3.06
N TYR A 404 -7.50 11.59 -2.56
CA TYR A 404 -7.17 11.14 -1.21
C TYR A 404 -7.21 12.29 -0.17
N GLY A 405 -7.42 13.54 -0.62
CA GLY A 405 -7.36 14.72 0.25
C GLY A 405 -5.94 15.13 0.62
N GLU A 406 -5.83 16.06 1.58
CA GLU A 406 -4.56 16.65 2.02
C GLU A 406 -4.34 16.48 3.52
N ASN A 407 -3.10 16.18 3.91
CA ASN A 407 -2.69 16.09 5.31
C ASN A 407 -2.06 17.43 5.74
N PRO A 408 -2.46 18.02 6.89
CA PRO A 408 -1.87 19.28 7.33
C PRO A 408 -0.43 19.06 7.82
N LEU A 409 0.54 19.74 7.20
CA LEU A 409 1.96 19.57 7.53
C LEU A 409 2.50 20.65 8.46
N ILE A 410 2.37 21.92 8.08
CA ILE A 410 2.96 23.06 8.82
C ILE A 410 1.96 23.71 9.77
N TYR A 411 0.70 23.83 9.38
CA TYR A 411 -0.36 24.41 10.19
C TYR A 411 -1.68 23.73 9.84
N GLY A 412 -2.53 23.51 10.83
CA GLY A 412 -3.84 22.89 10.61
C GLY A 412 -4.54 22.52 11.91
N GLN A 413 -5.62 21.78 11.78
CA GLN A 413 -6.58 21.48 12.83
C GLN A 413 -6.15 20.30 13.73
N TYR A 414 -6.67 20.29 14.96
CA TYR A 414 -6.78 19.08 15.77
C TYR A 414 -8.04 18.28 15.42
N PHE A 415 -8.07 16.99 15.79
CA PHE A 415 -9.21 16.09 15.56
C PHE A 415 -10.56 16.54 16.14
N TYR A 416 -10.57 17.49 17.08
CA TYR A 416 -11.78 18.03 17.72
C TYR A 416 -12.17 19.42 17.21
N ALA A 417 -11.47 19.95 16.21
CA ALA A 417 -11.73 21.28 15.68
C ALA A 417 -13.07 21.34 14.95
N LYS A 418 -13.83 22.40 15.18
CA LYS A 418 -15.10 22.64 14.48
C LYS A 418 -14.85 23.41 13.19
N VAL A 419 -15.57 23.02 12.14
CA VAL A 419 -15.68 23.81 10.92
C VAL A 419 -16.60 25.00 11.22
N ILE A 420 -16.10 26.22 11.01
CA ILE A 420 -16.83 27.47 11.27
C ILE A 420 -17.23 28.20 10.00
N ASP A 421 -16.56 27.92 8.89
CA ASP A 421 -16.79 28.55 7.59
C ASP A 421 -16.26 27.65 6.46
N GLU A 422 -16.59 28.00 5.22
CA GLU A 422 -16.14 27.35 4.01
C GLU A 422 -15.63 28.40 3.02
N LYS A 423 -14.43 28.22 2.47
CA LYS A 423 -13.87 29.14 1.47
C LYS A 423 -13.79 28.49 0.09
N LYS A 424 -13.88 29.32 -0.95
CA LYS A 424 -13.69 28.91 -2.34
C LYS A 424 -12.20 28.64 -2.61
N GLY A 425 -11.90 27.39 -2.93
CA GLY A 425 -10.61 26.90 -3.41
C GLY A 425 -10.48 27.00 -4.93
N ALA A 426 -9.63 26.15 -5.53
CA ALA A 426 -9.35 26.17 -6.97
C ALA A 426 -10.60 25.87 -7.84
N MET A 427 -10.71 26.53 -9.00
CA MET A 427 -11.73 26.22 -10.01
C MET A 427 -11.50 24.81 -10.55
N GLN A 428 -12.56 24.02 -10.62
CA GLN A 428 -12.56 22.67 -11.17
C GLN A 428 -13.05 22.69 -12.61
N TYR A 429 -12.47 21.82 -13.43
CA TYR A 429 -12.79 21.71 -14.85
C TYR A 429 -13.13 20.26 -15.19
N ALA A 430 -14.14 20.07 -16.04
CA ALA A 430 -14.50 18.77 -16.59
C ALA A 430 -14.40 18.81 -18.13
N LYS A 431 -14.10 17.66 -18.74
CA LYS A 431 -14.09 17.52 -20.20
C LYS A 431 -15.53 17.46 -20.71
N GLY A 432 -15.98 18.50 -21.40
CA GLY A 432 -17.26 18.56 -22.08
C GLY A 432 -17.20 18.00 -23.51
N LYS A 433 -18.25 18.25 -24.29
CA LYS A 433 -18.35 17.76 -25.68
C LYS A 433 -17.38 18.49 -26.63
N ASP A 434 -17.40 19.81 -26.57
CA ASP A 434 -16.67 20.71 -27.49
C ASP A 434 -15.62 21.58 -26.77
N GLY A 435 -15.42 21.38 -25.46
CA GLY A 435 -14.44 22.11 -24.66
C GLY A 435 -14.42 21.71 -23.19
N TYR A 436 -13.70 22.44 -22.34
CA TYR A 436 -13.70 22.23 -20.89
C TYR A 436 -14.79 23.04 -20.19
N ASP A 437 -15.65 22.38 -19.41
CA ASP A 437 -16.71 23.03 -18.63
C ASP A 437 -16.19 23.47 -17.25
N GLU A 438 -16.55 24.67 -16.81
CA GLU A 438 -16.27 25.16 -15.46
C GLU A 438 -17.27 24.56 -14.46
N MET A 439 -16.76 23.79 -13.48
CA MET A 439 -17.57 23.02 -12.54
C MET A 439 -17.78 23.74 -11.19
N GLY A 440 -17.22 24.94 -11.04
CA GLY A 440 -17.20 25.70 -9.79
C GLY A 440 -15.92 25.49 -8.98
N ASN A 441 -15.82 26.20 -7.85
CA ASN A 441 -14.65 26.14 -6.97
C ASN A 441 -14.75 24.96 -6.00
N LYS A 442 -13.63 24.26 -5.80
CA LYS A 442 -13.46 23.31 -4.69
C LYS A 442 -13.80 24.01 -3.37
N VAL A 443 -14.59 23.39 -2.51
CA VAL A 443 -14.90 23.94 -1.19
C VAL A 443 -13.83 23.51 -0.20
N GLU A 444 -13.19 24.47 0.47
CA GLU A 444 -12.20 24.22 1.51
C GLU A 444 -12.77 24.58 2.89
N ARG A 445 -12.72 23.63 3.83
CA ARG A 445 -13.19 23.82 5.20
C ARG A 445 -12.28 24.79 5.97
N VAL A 446 -12.89 25.75 6.66
CA VAL A 446 -12.21 26.66 7.59
C VAL A 446 -12.52 26.22 9.01
N TYR A 447 -11.49 25.79 9.74
CA TYR A 447 -11.61 25.37 11.13
C TYR A 447 -11.45 26.55 12.08
N ASP A 448 -12.05 26.45 13.28
CA ASP A 448 -11.85 27.44 14.35
C ASP A 448 -10.34 27.59 14.65
N PRO A 449 -9.75 28.79 14.48
CA PRO A 449 -8.34 29.01 14.72
C PRO A 449 -7.87 28.64 16.14
N LYS A 450 -8.77 28.66 17.13
CA LYS A 450 -8.47 28.26 18.52
C LYS A 450 -8.18 26.77 18.67
N ASP A 451 -8.69 25.96 17.74
CA ASP A 451 -8.52 24.51 17.70
C ASP A 451 -7.55 24.07 16.59
N CYS A 452 -6.78 25.03 16.05
CA CYS A 452 -5.67 24.80 15.13
C CYS A 452 -4.32 24.96 15.83
N THR A 453 -3.27 24.37 15.25
CA THR A 453 -1.91 24.46 15.76
C THR A 453 -0.88 24.46 14.64
N ILE A 454 0.35 24.87 15.00
CA ILE A 454 1.51 24.61 14.16
C ILE A 454 1.90 23.13 14.27
N PHE A 455 2.30 22.54 13.17
CA PHE A 455 2.78 21.15 13.09
C PHE A 455 1.79 20.11 13.68
N PRO A 456 0.52 20.08 13.22
CA PRO A 456 -0.48 19.16 13.74
C PRO A 456 -0.16 17.70 13.38
N ARG A 457 -0.22 16.80 14.36
CA ARG A 457 0.01 15.35 14.25
C ARG A 457 -1.24 14.54 14.59
N MET A 458 -2.14 15.11 15.41
CA MET A 458 -3.41 14.51 15.82
C MET A 458 -4.60 15.25 15.17
N TRP A 459 -4.69 15.18 13.85
CA TRP A 459 -5.55 16.08 13.05
C TRP A 459 -6.83 15.43 12.52
N ALA A 460 -6.84 14.11 12.34
CA ALA A 460 -7.94 13.40 11.69
C ALA A 460 -9.12 13.17 12.66
N ASP A 461 -10.34 13.43 12.21
CA ASP A 461 -11.57 13.48 13.03
C ASP A 461 -12.45 12.23 12.93
N ARG A 462 -12.02 11.20 12.18
CA ARG A 462 -12.73 9.92 12.10
C ARG A 462 -12.83 9.27 13.49
N PRO A 463 -14.01 8.77 13.92
CA PRO A 463 -14.21 8.32 15.31
C PRO A 463 -13.19 7.28 15.83
N ASP A 464 -12.80 6.33 15.01
CA ASP A 464 -11.79 5.32 15.32
C ASP A 464 -10.38 5.93 15.48
N TYR A 465 -10.01 6.90 14.64
CA TYR A 465 -8.76 7.66 14.79
C TYR A 465 -8.77 8.48 16.07
N VAL A 466 -9.89 9.12 16.40
CA VAL A 466 -10.08 9.88 17.64
C VAL A 466 -9.89 8.98 18.86
N GLN A 467 -10.52 7.79 18.86
CA GLN A 467 -10.36 6.81 19.93
C GLN A 467 -8.90 6.36 20.04
N ALA A 468 -8.26 6.06 18.92
CA ALA A 468 -6.86 5.63 18.87
C ALA A 468 -5.91 6.71 19.43
N TYR A 469 -6.07 7.98 19.02
CA TYR A 469 -5.31 9.10 19.58
C TYR A 469 -5.45 9.18 21.10
N ARG A 470 -6.68 9.04 21.61
CA ARG A 470 -6.95 9.06 23.05
C ARG A 470 -6.30 7.90 23.78
N GLN A 471 -6.28 6.71 23.19
CA GLN A 471 -5.64 5.52 23.74
C GLN A 471 -4.11 5.65 23.78
N TRP A 472 -3.48 6.00 22.65
CA TRP A 472 -2.03 6.17 22.54
C TRP A 472 -1.50 7.20 23.55
N GLU A 473 -2.17 8.36 23.63
CA GLU A 473 -1.69 9.50 24.41
C GLU A 473 -2.32 9.62 25.80
N ASN A 474 -3.18 8.67 26.18
CA ASN A 474 -3.95 8.65 27.43
C ASN A 474 -4.73 9.96 27.65
N ILE A 475 -5.50 10.39 26.64
CA ILE A 475 -6.31 11.61 26.69
C ILE A 475 -7.74 11.24 27.09
N PRO A 476 -8.22 11.67 28.28
CA PRO A 476 -9.58 11.34 28.74
C PRO A 476 -10.65 11.82 27.77
N GLU A 477 -11.77 11.11 27.72
CA GLU A 477 -12.93 11.49 26.91
C GLU A 477 -13.42 12.91 27.27
N GLY A 478 -13.88 13.67 26.27
CA GLY A 478 -14.29 15.07 26.44
C GLY A 478 -13.14 16.08 26.67
N LYS A 479 -11.88 15.64 26.87
CA LYS A 479 -10.72 16.54 26.96
C LYS A 479 -10.10 16.81 25.58
N LYS A 480 -9.65 18.05 25.39
CA LYS A 480 -8.89 18.50 24.21
C LYS A 480 -7.42 18.07 24.33
N ALA A 481 -6.79 17.73 23.20
CA ALA A 481 -5.35 17.48 23.14
C ALA A 481 -4.56 18.77 23.32
N THR A 482 -3.39 18.69 23.93
CA THR A 482 -2.45 19.82 24.04
C THR A 482 -1.35 19.70 23.00
N PHE A 483 -0.60 20.78 22.76
CA PHE A 483 0.58 20.71 21.90
C PHE A 483 1.63 19.72 22.42
N ALA A 484 1.75 19.53 23.73
CA ALA A 484 2.61 18.49 24.29
C ALA A 484 2.16 17.10 23.86
N LYS A 485 0.85 16.79 23.95
CA LYS A 485 0.29 15.51 23.48
C LYS A 485 0.45 15.30 21.98
N ASN A 486 0.37 16.39 21.20
CA ASN A 486 0.66 16.35 19.77
C ASN A 486 2.09 15.90 19.46
N ILE A 487 3.07 16.38 20.24
CA ILE A 487 4.47 15.99 20.09
C ILE A 487 4.73 14.60 20.70
N ASP A 488 4.09 14.26 21.81
CA ASP A 488 4.16 12.91 22.38
C ASP A 488 3.69 11.88 21.34
N PHE A 489 2.59 12.14 20.61
CA PHE A 489 2.10 11.28 19.54
C PHE A 489 3.10 11.12 18.38
N LEU A 490 3.80 12.19 18.01
CA LEU A 490 4.89 12.10 17.03
C LEU A 490 5.99 11.16 17.52
N ILE A 491 6.35 11.21 18.80
CA ILE A 491 7.46 10.42 19.35
C ILE A 491 7.02 8.95 19.58
N SER A 492 5.84 8.75 20.16
CA SER A 492 5.32 7.45 20.59
C SER A 492 4.86 6.60 19.41
N TYR A 493 3.96 7.14 18.59
CA TYR A 493 3.29 6.42 17.52
C TYR A 493 4.03 6.60 16.19
N GLN A 494 4.19 7.84 15.72
CA GLN A 494 4.79 8.04 14.39
C GLN A 494 6.26 7.57 14.41
N MET A 495 7.15 8.20 15.17
CA MET A 495 8.56 7.80 15.21
C MET A 495 8.77 6.45 15.90
N GLY A 496 8.13 6.20 17.04
CA GLY A 496 8.35 4.98 17.82
C GLY A 496 7.74 3.74 17.16
N PHE A 497 6.42 3.74 16.99
CA PHE A 497 5.67 2.58 16.50
C PHE A 497 5.72 2.39 14.98
N MET A 498 5.63 3.47 14.19
CA MET A 498 5.58 3.38 12.73
C MET A 498 6.96 3.40 12.06
N TYR A 499 8.02 3.86 12.73
CA TYR A 499 9.37 3.91 12.16
C TYR A 499 10.40 3.03 12.91
N TRP A 500 10.67 3.32 14.19
CA TRP A 500 11.73 2.63 14.93
C TRP A 500 11.45 1.15 15.20
N ARG A 501 10.17 0.76 15.30
CA ARG A 501 9.76 -0.65 15.41
C ARG A 501 10.13 -1.44 14.16
N TYR A 502 9.83 -0.92 12.98
CA TYR A 502 10.17 -1.54 11.70
C TYR A 502 11.67 -1.46 11.39
N PHE A 503 12.34 -0.38 11.80
CA PHE A 503 13.81 -0.34 11.79
C PHE A 503 14.39 -1.49 12.63
N ALA A 504 13.80 -1.78 13.80
CA ALA A 504 14.20 -2.91 14.63
C ALA A 504 13.84 -4.28 14.03
N TRP A 505 12.76 -4.43 13.28
CA TRP A 505 12.48 -5.67 12.52
C TRP A 505 13.63 -6.06 11.60
N ASN A 506 14.26 -5.06 10.98
CA ASN A 506 15.36 -5.27 10.04
C ASN A 506 16.72 -5.55 10.72
N PHE A 507 16.94 -5.08 11.96
CA PHE A 507 18.28 -5.10 12.58
C PHE A 507 18.38 -5.71 13.98
N ILE A 508 17.25 -6.07 14.60
CA ILE A 508 17.15 -6.74 15.91
C ILE A 508 16.40 -8.08 15.76
N GLY A 509 15.27 -8.07 15.05
CA GLY A 509 14.40 -9.22 14.81
C GLY A 509 12.92 -8.86 14.92
N ARG A 510 12.03 -9.80 14.58
CA ARG A 510 10.58 -9.62 14.44
C ARG A 510 9.83 -10.61 15.33
N GLN A 511 8.79 -10.15 16.02
CA GLN A 511 7.97 -10.99 16.91
C GLN A 511 7.04 -11.91 16.12
N ASN A 512 6.32 -11.34 15.16
CA ASN A 512 5.38 -11.99 14.25
C ASN A 512 4.96 -10.99 13.17
N ASP A 513 4.13 -11.44 12.23
CA ASP A 513 3.55 -10.65 11.16
C ASP A 513 2.15 -10.08 11.45
N ASP A 514 1.56 -10.42 12.59
CA ASP A 514 0.27 -9.88 13.02
C ASP A 514 0.30 -8.35 13.16
N GLN A 515 -0.62 -7.66 12.50
CA GLN A 515 -0.77 -6.21 12.66
C GLN A 515 -1.07 -5.84 14.13
N GLY A 516 -0.24 -4.97 14.68
CA GLY A 516 -0.35 -4.48 16.06
C GLY A 516 -0.97 -3.08 16.16
N TYR A 517 -1.53 -2.75 17.33
CA TYR A 517 -2.01 -1.41 17.67
C TYR A 517 -1.38 -0.88 18.97
N GLY A 518 -0.10 -1.22 19.22
CA GLY A 518 0.65 -0.83 20.41
C GLY A 518 0.60 -1.84 21.58
N GLY A 519 -0.03 -2.99 21.38
CA GLY A 519 -0.05 -4.10 22.34
C GLY A 519 1.27 -4.90 22.40
N PRO A 520 1.46 -5.74 23.43
CA PRO A 520 2.73 -6.46 23.65
C PRO A 520 2.90 -7.75 22.82
N THR A 521 1.87 -8.19 22.11
CA THR A 521 1.79 -9.54 21.50
C THR A 521 1.79 -9.56 19.98
N ARG A 522 1.59 -8.41 19.32
CA ARG A 522 1.40 -8.33 17.85
C ARG A 522 2.30 -7.27 17.23
N GLY A 523 3.03 -7.67 16.20
CA GLY A 523 3.83 -6.82 15.35
C GLY A 523 4.99 -6.10 16.03
N ASN A 524 5.52 -6.60 17.16
CA ASN A 524 6.70 -5.98 17.78
C ASN A 524 8.01 -6.50 17.17
N TRP A 525 9.13 -5.87 17.54
CA TRP A 525 10.45 -6.48 17.34
C TRP A 525 10.78 -7.41 18.49
N LEU A 526 11.56 -8.46 18.21
CA LEU A 526 12.04 -9.44 19.17
C LEU A 526 13.56 -9.64 19.01
N SER A 527 14.32 -9.62 20.11
CA SER A 527 15.78 -9.72 20.03
C SER A 527 16.32 -11.14 20.10
N GLY A 528 15.59 -12.07 20.73
CA GLY A 528 16.09 -13.39 21.08
C GLY A 528 16.89 -13.39 22.40
N ILE A 529 16.89 -12.28 23.13
CA ILE A 529 17.53 -12.16 24.44
C ILE A 529 16.41 -12.10 25.49
N PRO A 530 16.10 -13.22 26.18
CA PRO A 530 14.86 -13.36 26.94
C PRO A 530 14.61 -12.27 27.98
N PHE A 531 15.65 -11.78 28.67
CA PHE A 531 15.46 -10.73 29.67
C PHE A 531 15.12 -9.36 29.07
N ILE A 532 15.68 -9.01 27.90
CA ILE A 532 15.39 -7.75 27.20
C ILE A 532 13.97 -7.80 26.64
N ASP A 533 13.64 -8.92 25.99
CA ASP A 533 12.34 -9.14 25.40
C ASP A 533 11.27 -9.19 26.49
N ALA A 534 11.53 -9.84 27.63
CA ALA A 534 10.58 -9.89 28.74
C ALA A 534 10.29 -8.53 29.38
N MET A 535 11.30 -7.67 29.48
CA MET A 535 11.14 -6.29 29.97
C MET A 535 10.21 -5.47 29.08
N ARG A 536 10.13 -5.74 27.78
CA ARG A 536 9.27 -5.01 26.83
C ARG A 536 7.93 -5.69 26.59
N LEU A 537 7.95 -6.98 26.25
CA LEU A 537 6.80 -7.72 25.73
C LEU A 537 6.12 -8.59 26.80
N GLY A 538 6.77 -8.86 27.93
CA GLY A 538 6.22 -9.77 28.95
C GLY A 538 6.80 -11.18 28.81
N PRO A 539 6.23 -12.20 29.46
CA PRO A 539 6.80 -13.55 29.51
C PRO A 539 7.28 -14.08 28.14
N GLN A 540 8.49 -14.65 28.08
CA GLN A 540 9.13 -15.16 26.85
C GLN A 540 9.45 -16.66 26.90
N ASP A 541 9.08 -17.31 27.99
CA ASP A 541 9.18 -18.75 28.23
C ASP A 541 7.79 -19.39 28.13
N ASN A 542 7.69 -20.67 27.77
CA ASN A 542 6.41 -21.40 27.73
C ASN A 542 5.34 -20.67 26.89
N ILE A 543 5.72 -20.17 25.71
CA ILE A 543 4.81 -19.52 24.76
C ILE A 543 3.99 -20.61 24.07
N PRO A 544 2.66 -20.45 23.93
CA PRO A 544 1.82 -21.42 23.27
C PRO A 544 2.30 -21.78 21.87
N LYS A 545 2.20 -23.06 21.48
CA LYS A 545 2.69 -23.52 20.16
C LYS A 545 2.03 -22.77 18.99
N SER A 546 0.73 -22.49 19.11
CA SER A 546 -0.02 -21.69 18.12
C SER A 546 0.47 -20.25 17.94
N ILE A 547 1.33 -19.74 18.82
CA ILE A 547 1.94 -18.40 18.75
C ILE A 547 3.42 -18.51 18.37
N SER A 548 4.14 -19.49 18.95
CA SER A 548 5.57 -19.67 18.72
C SER A 548 5.92 -20.30 17.37
N ASP A 549 5.00 -21.05 16.76
CA ASP A 549 5.16 -21.63 15.41
C ASP A 549 4.95 -20.60 14.28
N ASN A 550 4.67 -19.32 14.59
CA ASN A 550 4.61 -18.28 13.56
C ASN A 550 6.02 -18.12 12.95
N LYS A 551 6.14 -18.40 11.65
CA LYS A 551 7.41 -18.36 10.91
C LYS A 551 8.05 -16.97 10.85
N ALA A 552 7.26 -15.89 10.96
CA ALA A 552 7.80 -14.53 11.04
C ALA A 552 8.41 -14.16 12.40
N ASN A 553 8.62 -15.14 13.28
CA ASN A 553 9.35 -14.99 14.53
C ASN A 553 10.87 -15.11 14.29
N ASN A 554 11.52 -13.96 14.15
CA ASN A 554 12.92 -13.84 13.74
C ASN A 554 13.75 -13.16 14.82
N THR A 555 14.96 -13.68 15.11
CA THR A 555 15.85 -13.11 16.14
C THR A 555 17.28 -12.94 15.65
N TYR A 556 17.81 -11.71 15.74
CA TYR A 556 19.19 -11.39 15.31
C TYR A 556 20.12 -10.98 16.45
N TYR A 557 19.66 -11.03 17.70
CA TYR A 557 20.47 -10.77 18.91
C TYR A 557 21.18 -9.41 18.91
N PHE A 558 20.57 -8.40 18.29
CA PHE A 558 21.16 -7.07 18.06
C PHE A 558 22.43 -7.03 17.20
N LEU A 559 22.88 -8.17 16.64
CA LEU A 559 24.16 -8.24 15.93
C LEU A 559 24.23 -7.31 14.72
N PRO A 560 23.21 -7.23 13.83
CA PRO A 560 23.22 -6.27 12.73
C PRO A 560 23.22 -4.82 13.23
N LEU A 561 22.39 -4.50 14.22
CA LEU A 561 22.32 -3.16 14.81
C LEU A 561 23.68 -2.72 15.38
N LEU A 562 24.30 -3.57 16.20
CA LEU A 562 25.56 -3.27 16.86
C LEU A 562 26.69 -3.08 15.85
N LEU A 563 26.77 -3.93 14.82
CA LEU A 563 27.76 -3.77 13.76
C LEU A 563 27.55 -2.47 12.99
N GLY A 564 26.30 -2.13 12.69
CA GLY A 564 25.92 -0.86 12.05
C GLY A 564 26.28 0.36 12.90
N LEU A 565 25.99 0.35 14.20
CA LEU A 565 26.38 1.43 15.11
C LEU A 565 27.91 1.58 15.20
N LEU A 566 28.66 0.47 15.28
CA LEU A 566 30.12 0.50 15.24
C LEU A 566 30.64 1.15 13.95
N GLY A 567 30.06 0.79 12.80
CA GLY A 567 30.40 1.39 11.52
C GLY A 567 30.04 2.86 11.41
N LEU A 568 28.89 3.28 11.96
CA LEU A 568 28.46 4.68 12.04
C LEU A 568 29.49 5.52 12.79
N PHE A 569 29.84 5.12 14.02
CA PHE A 569 30.82 5.83 14.83
C PHE A 569 32.22 5.82 14.20
N TYR A 570 32.61 4.69 13.60
CA TYR A 570 33.88 4.58 12.89
C TYR A 570 33.93 5.51 11.67
N HIS A 571 32.84 5.59 10.89
CA HIS A 571 32.73 6.47 9.74
C HIS A 571 32.88 7.93 10.17
N PHE A 572 32.14 8.38 11.19
CA PHE A 572 32.29 9.75 11.74
C PHE A 572 33.70 10.03 12.27
N LYS A 573 34.38 9.04 12.83
CA LYS A 573 35.74 9.21 13.33
C LYS A 573 36.76 9.34 12.20
N LYS A 574 36.57 8.65 11.08
CA LYS A 574 37.56 8.55 9.99
C LYS A 574 37.29 9.51 8.83
N SER A 575 36.03 9.72 8.47
CA SER A 575 35.60 10.63 7.39
C SER A 575 34.28 11.31 7.78
N LYS A 576 34.38 12.48 8.43
CA LYS A 576 33.21 13.23 8.92
C LYS A 576 32.29 13.70 7.79
N GLU A 577 32.87 14.13 6.68
CA GLU A 577 32.12 14.69 5.54
C GLU A 577 31.28 13.60 4.86
N ASP A 578 31.89 12.44 4.58
CA ASP A 578 31.17 11.28 4.02
C ASP A 578 30.12 10.73 4.99
N ALA A 579 30.43 10.73 6.30
CA ALA A 579 29.46 10.33 7.32
C ALA A 579 28.24 11.25 7.35
N ILE A 580 28.42 12.57 7.16
CA ILE A 580 27.31 13.54 7.04
C ILE A 580 26.49 13.28 5.77
N VAL A 581 27.12 12.94 4.65
CA VAL A 581 26.42 12.57 3.41
C VAL A 581 25.53 11.35 3.64
N VAL A 582 26.07 10.27 4.21
CA VAL A 582 25.29 9.05 4.47
C VAL A 582 24.20 9.27 5.53
N LEU A 583 24.48 10.06 6.58
CA LEU A 583 23.48 10.43 7.58
C LEU A 583 22.34 11.24 6.96
N THR A 584 22.64 12.14 6.03
CA THR A 584 21.63 12.92 5.30
C THR A 584 20.74 11.98 4.49
N LEU A 585 21.32 11.01 3.78
CA LEU A 585 20.56 10.01 3.04
C LEU A 585 19.63 9.23 3.98
N PHE A 586 20.14 8.79 5.14
CA PHE A 586 19.39 8.03 6.14
C PHE A 586 18.18 8.81 6.69
N LEU A 587 18.36 10.10 7.02
CA LEU A 587 17.29 10.92 7.56
C LEU A 587 16.20 11.25 6.52
N PHE A 588 16.62 11.60 5.29
CA PHE A 588 15.68 11.94 4.22
C PHE A 588 14.90 10.74 3.72
N THR A 589 15.49 9.54 3.72
CA THR A 589 14.82 8.29 3.30
C THR A 589 14.12 7.54 4.44
N GLY A 590 13.99 8.17 5.62
CA GLY A 590 13.38 7.56 6.80
C GLY A 590 12.65 8.58 7.66
N ALA A 591 13.31 9.10 8.69
CA ALA A 591 12.71 9.99 9.70
C ALA A 591 12.03 11.25 9.13
N PHE A 592 12.40 11.78 7.97
CA PHE A 592 11.70 12.93 7.38
C PHE A 592 10.49 12.53 6.53
N ILE A 593 10.47 11.31 5.97
CA ILE A 593 9.32 10.78 5.25
C ILE A 593 8.11 10.73 6.18
N ILE A 594 8.29 10.28 7.43
CA ILE A 594 7.16 10.16 8.35
C ILE A 594 6.54 11.52 8.71
N LEU A 595 7.36 12.57 8.79
CA LEU A 595 6.87 13.93 9.02
C LEU A 595 6.04 14.43 7.84
N TYR A 596 6.46 14.07 6.63
CA TYR A 596 5.77 14.39 5.37
C TYR A 596 4.47 13.60 5.21
N LEU A 597 4.47 12.31 5.53
CA LEU A 597 3.27 11.47 5.41
C LEU A 597 2.23 11.82 6.49
N ASN A 598 2.66 12.23 7.69
CA ASN A 598 1.83 12.65 8.82
C ASN A 598 0.62 11.72 9.07
N PHE A 599 0.88 10.41 9.13
CA PHE A 599 -0.18 9.42 9.26
C PHE A 599 -1.02 9.61 10.53
N PRO A 600 -2.35 9.48 10.43
CA PRO A 600 -3.20 9.39 11.60
C PRO A 600 -2.99 8.07 12.35
N ALA A 601 -3.51 8.00 13.57
CA ALA A 601 -3.49 6.77 14.37
C ALA A 601 -4.30 5.66 13.67
N HIS A 602 -3.76 4.45 13.61
CA HIS A 602 -4.28 3.28 12.91
C HIS A 602 -4.30 3.43 11.38
N GLN A 603 -3.80 2.42 10.68
CA GLN A 603 -3.85 2.32 9.21
C GLN A 603 -4.43 0.95 8.83
N PRO A 604 -5.17 0.83 7.71
CA PRO A 604 -5.63 -0.47 7.21
C PRO A 604 -4.49 -1.45 6.92
N ARG A 605 -3.35 -0.92 6.46
CA ARG A 605 -2.05 -1.59 6.35
C ARG A 605 -0.97 -0.60 6.76
N GLU A 606 -0.06 -1.02 7.62
CA GLU A 606 1.11 -0.22 7.98
C GLU A 606 2.11 -0.21 6.82
N ARG A 607 2.79 0.92 6.61
CA ARG A 607 3.57 1.19 5.38
C ARG A 607 5.08 1.17 5.62
N ASP A 608 5.59 0.09 6.19
CA ASP A 608 7.01 -0.08 6.50
C ASP A 608 7.92 0.03 5.25
N TYR A 609 7.44 -0.46 4.12
CA TYR A 609 8.06 -0.34 2.80
C TYR A 609 8.34 1.12 2.38
N ALA A 610 7.62 2.11 2.92
CA ALA A 610 7.88 3.53 2.65
C ALA A 610 9.23 4.02 3.21
N TYR A 611 9.81 3.28 4.17
CA TYR A 611 11.04 3.63 4.88
C TYR A 611 12.24 2.77 4.50
N VAL A 612 12.07 1.85 3.55
CA VAL A 612 13.09 0.87 3.14
C VAL A 612 14.41 1.52 2.72
N GLY A 613 14.36 2.73 2.14
CA GLY A 613 15.56 3.49 1.77
C GLY A 613 16.46 3.83 2.96
N SER A 614 15.89 4.10 4.14
CA SER A 614 16.70 4.34 5.35
C SER A 614 17.29 3.05 5.91
N TYR A 615 16.58 1.93 5.81
CA TYR A 615 17.09 0.62 6.23
C TYR A 615 18.28 0.22 5.34
N GLN A 616 18.12 0.41 4.04
CA GLN A 616 19.18 0.22 3.06
C GLN A 616 20.38 1.16 3.32
N THR A 617 20.14 2.41 3.73
CA THR A 617 21.23 3.33 4.06
C THR A 617 21.98 2.88 5.32
N PHE A 618 21.29 2.36 6.34
CA PHE A 618 21.92 1.86 7.56
C PHE A 618 22.86 0.66 7.29
N ILE A 619 22.52 -0.18 6.30
CA ILE A 619 23.39 -1.28 5.83
C ILE A 619 24.79 -0.80 5.40
N ILE A 620 24.91 0.45 4.89
CA ILE A 620 26.22 1.01 4.56
C ILE A 620 27.13 1.02 5.80
N TRP A 621 26.57 1.40 6.95
CA TRP A 621 27.31 1.37 8.20
C TRP A 621 27.53 -0.05 8.72
N ILE A 622 26.62 -1.00 8.48
CA ILE A 622 26.88 -2.42 8.80
C ILE A 622 28.13 -2.90 8.07
N GLY A 623 28.25 -2.62 6.77
CA GLY A 623 29.46 -2.94 6.01
C GLY A 623 30.72 -2.25 6.54
N LEU A 624 30.65 -0.94 6.82
CA LEU A 624 31.78 -0.19 7.40
C LEU A 624 32.14 -0.63 8.84
N GLY A 625 31.21 -1.27 9.56
CA GLY A 625 31.46 -1.87 10.87
C GLY A 625 32.51 -2.97 10.84
N VAL A 626 32.64 -3.67 9.70
CA VAL A 626 33.71 -4.66 9.49
C VAL A 626 35.09 -4.00 9.59
N LEU A 627 35.29 -2.84 8.97
CA LEU A 627 36.54 -2.08 9.10
C LEU A 627 36.80 -1.64 10.53
N ALA A 628 35.76 -1.24 11.27
CA ALA A 628 35.88 -0.85 12.67
C ALA A 628 36.39 -2.02 13.53
N LEU A 629 35.87 -3.22 13.30
CA LEU A 629 36.31 -4.44 13.96
C LEU A 629 37.74 -4.84 13.56
N ILE A 630 38.10 -4.73 12.28
CA ILE A 630 39.47 -5.00 11.81
C ILE A 630 40.46 -4.06 12.50
N ASP A 631 40.17 -2.76 12.53
CA ASP A 631 41.03 -1.75 13.18
C ASP A 631 41.13 -1.98 14.69
N TRP A 632 40.07 -2.48 15.33
CA TRP A 632 40.08 -2.78 16.76
C TRP A 632 40.86 -4.05 17.09
N LEU A 633 40.60 -5.16 16.37
CA LEU A 633 41.31 -6.42 16.53
C LEU A 633 42.79 -6.27 16.16
N GLY A 634 43.10 -5.51 15.12
CA GLY A 634 44.47 -5.24 14.69
C GLY A 634 45.35 -4.55 15.74
N LYS A 635 44.77 -3.98 16.81
CA LYS A 635 45.52 -3.47 17.97
C LYS A 635 45.95 -4.58 18.94
N LYS A 636 45.29 -5.73 18.88
CA LYS A 636 45.47 -6.86 19.81
C LYS A 636 46.13 -8.07 19.14
N MET A 637 46.11 -8.16 17.81
CA MET A 637 46.66 -9.27 17.06
C MET A 637 47.21 -8.82 15.70
N ASN A 638 47.86 -9.75 14.99
CA ASN A 638 48.34 -9.50 13.63
C ASN A 638 47.19 -9.02 12.72
N LEU A 639 47.40 -7.93 11.99
CA LEU A 639 46.34 -7.30 11.20
C LEU A 639 45.77 -8.26 10.12
N THR A 640 46.55 -9.20 9.57
CA THR A 640 46.06 -10.17 8.57
C THR A 640 45.07 -11.15 9.21
N VAL A 641 45.40 -11.63 10.41
CA VAL A 641 44.53 -12.47 11.22
C VAL A 641 43.28 -11.69 11.63
N ALA A 642 43.44 -10.44 12.08
CA ALA A 642 42.32 -9.56 12.39
C ALA A 642 41.38 -9.35 11.20
N THR A 643 41.92 -9.14 9.99
CA THR A 643 41.14 -9.03 8.75
C THR A 643 40.35 -10.31 8.48
N GLY A 644 40.98 -11.48 8.55
CA GLY A 644 40.30 -12.77 8.35
C GLY A 644 39.20 -13.03 9.38
N VAL A 645 39.53 -12.89 10.67
CA VAL A 645 38.60 -13.14 11.79
C VAL A 645 37.42 -12.19 11.75
N ALA A 646 37.63 -10.87 11.61
CA ALA A 646 36.54 -9.91 11.53
C ALA A 646 35.63 -10.17 10.33
N SER A 647 36.19 -10.48 9.16
CA SER A 647 35.40 -10.74 7.96
C SER A 647 34.50 -11.95 8.12
N VAL A 648 35.04 -13.08 8.60
CA VAL A 648 34.28 -14.32 8.79
C VAL A 648 33.25 -14.17 9.91
N ALA A 649 33.65 -13.58 11.03
CA ALA A 649 32.75 -13.38 12.17
C ALA A 649 31.59 -12.45 11.82
N SER A 650 31.85 -11.32 11.13
CA SER A 650 30.80 -10.41 10.70
C SER A 650 29.87 -11.04 9.65
N PHE A 651 30.40 -11.85 8.73
CA PHE A 651 29.58 -12.56 7.75
C PHE A 651 28.63 -13.57 8.41
N ALA A 652 29.15 -14.36 9.36
CA ALA A 652 28.35 -15.34 10.10
C ALA A 652 27.33 -14.65 11.03
N ALA A 653 27.73 -13.59 11.73
CA ALA A 653 26.91 -12.92 12.74
C ALA A 653 25.80 -12.03 12.17
N VAL A 654 25.87 -11.65 10.89
CA VAL A 654 24.90 -10.73 10.28
C VAL A 654 24.22 -11.35 9.06
N PRO A 655 24.82 -11.41 7.85
CA PRO A 655 24.16 -12.01 6.69
C PRO A 655 23.63 -13.43 6.91
N VAL A 656 24.44 -14.34 7.48
CA VAL A 656 24.01 -15.75 7.64
C VAL A 656 22.81 -15.84 8.59
N ILE A 657 22.85 -15.18 9.75
CA ILE A 657 21.73 -15.18 10.69
C ILE A 657 20.47 -14.61 10.03
N MET A 658 20.55 -13.44 9.38
CA MET A 658 19.41 -12.81 8.71
C MET A 658 18.83 -13.71 7.62
N GLY A 659 19.69 -14.32 6.79
CA GLY A 659 19.25 -15.27 5.75
C GLY A 659 18.62 -16.54 6.31
N THR A 660 19.13 -17.08 7.42
CA THR A 660 18.57 -18.31 8.02
C THR A 660 17.27 -18.07 8.79
N GLN A 661 17.13 -16.91 9.44
CA GLN A 661 15.92 -16.58 10.18
C GLN A 661 14.78 -16.24 9.22
N ASN A 662 15.05 -15.45 8.17
CA ASN A 662 13.99 -14.91 7.31
C ASN A 662 13.64 -15.80 6.10
N TRP A 663 14.16 -17.03 5.99
CA TRP A 663 13.95 -17.81 4.77
C TRP A 663 12.52 -18.35 4.65
N ASP A 664 12.00 -18.93 5.73
CA ASP A 664 10.73 -19.64 5.71
C ASP A 664 9.50 -18.72 5.77
N ASP A 665 9.65 -17.49 6.27
CA ASP A 665 8.62 -16.46 6.24
C ASP A 665 8.62 -15.60 4.95
N HIS A 666 9.75 -15.55 4.23
CA HIS A 666 9.84 -14.88 2.94
C HIS A 666 9.67 -15.82 1.74
N ASP A 667 9.65 -17.14 1.93
CA ASP A 667 9.32 -18.09 0.87
C ASP A 667 7.84 -18.02 0.48
N ARG A 668 7.59 -17.50 -0.72
CA ARG A 668 6.28 -17.40 -1.35
C ARG A 668 6.11 -18.31 -2.57
N SER A 669 7.07 -19.20 -2.83
CA SER A 669 7.11 -20.04 -4.04
C SER A 669 5.92 -20.99 -4.19
N GLN A 670 5.19 -21.25 -3.10
CA GLN A 670 4.01 -22.13 -3.07
C GLN A 670 2.72 -21.38 -2.69
N ARG A 671 2.73 -20.05 -2.64
CA ARG A 671 1.52 -19.27 -2.36
C ARG A 671 0.71 -19.08 -3.64
N THR A 672 -0.59 -19.40 -3.55
CA THR A 672 -1.57 -19.20 -4.63
C THR A 672 -2.88 -18.58 -4.12
N GLY A 673 -2.93 -18.22 -2.85
CA GLY A 673 -4.16 -17.84 -2.14
C GLY A 673 -4.94 -16.71 -2.79
N ALA A 674 -4.29 -15.62 -3.20
CA ALA A 674 -5.02 -14.48 -3.77
C ALA A 674 -5.64 -14.82 -5.15
N LEU A 675 -4.94 -15.57 -6.01
CA LEU A 675 -5.50 -16.05 -7.28
C LEU A 675 -6.64 -17.04 -7.06
N ASP A 676 -6.45 -18.00 -6.17
CA ASP A 676 -7.45 -19.04 -5.90
C ASP A 676 -8.72 -18.43 -5.27
N PHE A 677 -8.58 -17.45 -4.37
CA PHE A 677 -9.74 -16.73 -3.85
C PHE A 677 -10.44 -15.92 -4.94
N ALA A 678 -9.70 -15.24 -5.83
CA ALA A 678 -10.30 -14.56 -6.97
C ALA A 678 -11.07 -15.54 -7.88
N TYR A 679 -10.50 -16.71 -8.15
CA TYR A 679 -11.16 -17.78 -8.88
C TYR A 679 -12.47 -18.22 -8.17
N ASP A 680 -12.45 -18.39 -6.86
CA ASP A 680 -13.62 -18.81 -6.09
C ASP A 680 -14.73 -17.74 -6.04
N TYR A 681 -14.37 -16.47 -5.90
CA TYR A 681 -15.31 -15.34 -6.01
C TYR A 681 -16.00 -15.33 -7.38
N LEU A 682 -15.23 -15.44 -8.46
CA LEU A 682 -15.77 -15.46 -9.82
C LEU A 682 -16.65 -16.69 -10.05
N ASN A 683 -16.24 -17.87 -9.56
CA ASN A 683 -17.00 -19.10 -9.73
C ASN A 683 -18.18 -19.25 -8.76
N SER A 684 -18.30 -18.38 -7.76
CA SER A 684 -19.53 -18.23 -6.97
C SER A 684 -20.66 -17.59 -7.78
N CYS A 685 -20.33 -16.79 -8.81
CA CYS A 685 -21.30 -16.05 -9.59
C CYS A 685 -21.86 -16.86 -10.77
N ALA A 686 -23.18 -16.75 -10.99
CA ALA A 686 -23.83 -17.16 -12.24
C ALA A 686 -23.26 -16.46 -13.49
N PRO A 687 -23.48 -17.00 -14.71
CA PRO A 687 -23.00 -16.40 -15.95
C PRO A 687 -23.47 -14.96 -16.17
N ASN A 688 -22.60 -14.13 -16.77
CA ASN A 688 -22.83 -12.71 -17.09
C ASN A 688 -23.22 -11.84 -15.88
N ALA A 689 -22.82 -12.23 -14.66
CA ALA A 689 -23.19 -11.52 -13.44
C ALA A 689 -22.54 -10.12 -13.32
N ILE A 690 -23.12 -9.29 -12.46
CA ILE A 690 -22.49 -8.10 -11.87
C ILE A 690 -22.04 -8.48 -10.46
N LEU A 691 -20.77 -8.22 -10.12
CA LEU A 691 -20.20 -8.47 -8.80
C LEU A 691 -19.69 -7.15 -8.21
N PHE A 692 -20.35 -6.68 -7.16
CA PHE A 692 -19.89 -5.55 -6.35
C PHE A 692 -18.83 -6.00 -5.34
N THR A 693 -17.70 -5.31 -5.34
CA THR A 693 -16.56 -5.55 -4.45
C THR A 693 -16.21 -4.29 -3.66
N ASN A 694 -15.43 -4.44 -2.57
CA ASN A 694 -15.00 -3.32 -1.77
C ASN A 694 -13.50 -3.38 -1.45
N GLY A 695 -12.75 -2.37 -1.88
CA GLY A 695 -11.32 -2.26 -1.61
C GLY A 695 -10.42 -3.18 -2.45
N ASP A 696 -9.14 -3.14 -2.11
CA ASP A 696 -8.04 -3.63 -2.95
C ASP A 696 -7.94 -5.16 -2.95
N ASN A 697 -8.03 -5.78 -1.77
CA ASN A 697 -7.85 -7.22 -1.59
C ASN A 697 -8.94 -8.07 -2.24
N ASP A 698 -10.14 -7.50 -2.43
CA ASP A 698 -11.21 -8.14 -3.18
C ASP A 698 -10.98 -7.90 -4.69
N THR A 699 -10.72 -6.65 -5.08
CA THR A 699 -10.82 -6.21 -6.48
C THR A 699 -9.61 -6.57 -7.33
N TYR A 700 -8.40 -6.34 -6.83
CA TYR A 700 -7.19 -6.42 -7.65
C TYR A 700 -6.81 -7.86 -8.04
N PRO A 701 -6.94 -8.87 -7.16
CA PRO A 701 -6.80 -10.26 -7.58
C PRO A 701 -7.83 -10.68 -8.64
N LEU A 702 -9.08 -10.22 -8.54
CA LEU A 702 -10.13 -10.48 -9.53
C LEU A 702 -9.80 -9.84 -10.89
N TRP A 703 -9.30 -8.61 -10.87
CA TRP A 703 -8.83 -7.96 -12.09
C TRP A 703 -7.68 -8.73 -12.72
N TYR A 704 -6.71 -9.23 -11.95
CA TYR A 704 -5.65 -10.09 -12.48
C TYR A 704 -6.23 -11.35 -13.16
N ALA A 705 -7.09 -12.09 -12.45
CA ALA A 705 -7.71 -13.31 -12.95
C ALA A 705 -8.42 -13.10 -14.31
N GLN A 706 -9.12 -11.97 -14.48
CA GLN A 706 -9.79 -11.64 -15.75
C GLN A 706 -8.85 -11.06 -16.82
N ASN A 707 -8.02 -10.07 -16.46
CA ASN A 707 -7.23 -9.31 -17.44
C ASN A 707 -6.07 -10.14 -18.00
N VAL A 708 -5.51 -11.03 -17.19
CA VAL A 708 -4.31 -11.80 -17.54
C VAL A 708 -4.68 -13.24 -17.89
N GLU A 709 -5.35 -13.96 -16.98
CA GLU A 709 -5.64 -15.38 -17.17
C GLU A 709 -6.97 -15.66 -17.90
N GLY A 710 -7.84 -14.66 -18.08
CA GLY A 710 -9.11 -14.82 -18.79
C GLY A 710 -10.17 -15.62 -18.02
N ILE A 711 -10.05 -15.72 -16.70
CA ILE A 711 -10.99 -16.46 -15.86
C ILE A 711 -12.30 -15.66 -15.76
N ARG A 712 -13.42 -16.25 -16.20
CA ARG A 712 -14.77 -15.68 -16.06
C ARG A 712 -14.86 -14.20 -16.49
N SER A 713 -14.33 -13.89 -17.66
CA SER A 713 -14.40 -12.56 -18.31
C SER A 713 -15.83 -12.09 -18.63
N ASP A 714 -16.83 -12.95 -18.44
CA ASP A 714 -18.26 -12.64 -18.51
C ASP A 714 -18.78 -11.83 -17.31
N ILE A 715 -18.11 -11.91 -16.15
CA ILE A 715 -18.54 -11.21 -14.93
C ILE A 715 -18.08 -9.75 -14.96
N ARG A 716 -18.98 -8.81 -14.66
CA ARG A 716 -18.62 -7.40 -14.44
C ARG A 716 -18.25 -7.16 -12.98
N ILE A 717 -16.98 -6.93 -12.71
CA ILE A 717 -16.50 -6.51 -11.38
C ILE A 717 -16.70 -5.00 -11.23
N ILE A 718 -17.36 -4.57 -10.15
CA ILE A 718 -17.60 -3.16 -9.83
C ILE A 718 -17.08 -2.87 -8.41
N ASN A 719 -15.99 -2.09 -8.31
CA ASN A 719 -15.48 -1.63 -7.03
C ASN A 719 -16.27 -0.41 -6.53
N LEU A 720 -16.90 -0.55 -5.37
CA LEU A 720 -17.79 0.46 -4.80
C LEU A 720 -17.07 1.77 -4.42
N ASN A 721 -15.79 1.70 -4.01
CA ASN A 721 -15.01 2.89 -3.69
C ASN A 721 -14.74 3.74 -4.94
N LEU A 722 -14.44 3.08 -6.08
CA LEU A 722 -14.24 3.75 -7.36
C LEU A 722 -15.54 4.31 -7.95
N LEU A 723 -16.70 3.74 -7.60
CA LEU A 723 -18.02 4.15 -8.11
C LEU A 723 -18.45 5.55 -7.64
N ASN A 724 -17.76 6.14 -6.67
CA ASN A 724 -17.94 7.54 -6.29
C ASN A 724 -17.38 8.53 -7.33
N THR A 725 -16.58 8.03 -8.29
CA THR A 725 -16.00 8.83 -9.38
C THR A 725 -16.80 8.63 -10.66
N ASP A 726 -16.97 9.70 -11.42
CA ASP A 726 -17.78 9.73 -12.65
C ASP A 726 -17.17 8.90 -13.80
N TRP A 727 -15.85 8.94 -13.97
CA TRP A 727 -15.15 8.16 -14.99
C TRP A 727 -15.44 6.65 -14.89
N TYR A 728 -15.58 6.13 -13.66
CA TYR A 728 -15.79 4.70 -13.46
C TYR A 728 -17.21 4.31 -13.86
N ALA A 729 -18.21 5.13 -13.51
CA ALA A 729 -19.59 4.93 -13.96
C ALA A 729 -19.71 4.94 -15.50
N ASP A 730 -18.98 5.85 -16.16
CA ASP A 730 -18.92 5.90 -17.63
C ASP A 730 -18.25 4.65 -18.23
N ALA A 731 -17.20 4.13 -17.60
CA ALA A 731 -16.53 2.92 -18.05
C ALA A 731 -17.45 1.69 -18.03
N LEU A 732 -18.39 1.62 -17.08
CA LEU A 732 -19.37 0.54 -16.97
C LEU A 732 -20.37 0.49 -18.15
N LYS A 733 -20.57 1.60 -18.86
CA LYS A 733 -21.43 1.71 -20.06
C LYS A 733 -20.78 1.11 -21.31
N THR A 734 -19.57 0.54 -21.19
CA THR A 734 -18.83 -0.05 -22.30
C THR A 734 -18.62 -1.55 -22.12
N LYS A 735 -18.61 -2.28 -23.24
CA LYS A 735 -18.32 -3.71 -23.26
C LYS A 735 -16.86 -3.93 -22.86
N VAL A 736 -16.62 -4.82 -21.90
CA VAL A 736 -15.29 -5.20 -21.44
C VAL A 736 -15.20 -6.71 -21.52
N TYR A 737 -14.31 -7.20 -22.38
CA TYR A 737 -14.17 -8.62 -22.68
C TYR A 737 -15.52 -9.24 -23.08
N ASP A 738 -15.94 -10.28 -22.37
CA ASP A 738 -17.21 -10.97 -22.62
C ASP A 738 -18.37 -10.39 -21.81
N SER A 739 -18.11 -9.49 -20.85
CA SER A 739 -19.15 -8.80 -20.11
C SER A 739 -19.82 -7.72 -20.96
N GLU A 740 -21.14 -7.84 -21.10
CA GLU A 740 -21.98 -6.81 -21.70
C GLU A 740 -21.94 -5.48 -20.90
N PRO A 741 -22.21 -4.33 -21.55
CA PRO A 741 -22.40 -3.04 -20.88
C PRO A 741 -23.43 -3.09 -19.75
N ILE A 742 -23.33 -2.13 -18.83
CA ILE A 742 -24.30 -1.93 -17.74
C ILE A 742 -25.29 -0.84 -18.16
N ASP A 743 -26.58 -1.15 -18.03
CA ASP A 743 -27.66 -0.21 -18.32
C ASP A 743 -27.90 0.74 -17.14
N PHE A 744 -27.97 2.03 -17.44
CA PHE A 744 -28.27 3.09 -16.47
C PHE A 744 -29.50 3.87 -16.93
N SER A 745 -30.36 4.27 -15.99
CA SER A 745 -31.39 5.27 -16.28
C SER A 745 -30.81 6.69 -16.21
N MET A 746 -29.72 6.87 -15.44
CA MET A 746 -29.02 8.14 -15.33
C MET A 746 -28.09 8.43 -16.53
N THR A 747 -28.23 9.63 -17.10
CA THR A 747 -27.31 10.20 -18.09
C THR A 747 -26.07 10.80 -17.39
N PRO A 748 -24.91 10.95 -18.08
CA PRO A 748 -23.66 11.41 -17.45
C PRO A 748 -23.73 12.74 -16.70
N ASP A 749 -24.57 13.67 -17.15
CA ASP A 749 -24.84 14.94 -16.46
C ASP A 749 -25.43 14.77 -15.05
N LYS A 750 -26.05 13.62 -14.75
CA LYS A 750 -26.68 13.35 -13.46
C LYS A 750 -25.71 12.91 -12.36
N TYR A 751 -24.53 12.40 -12.72
CA TYR A 751 -23.54 11.86 -11.78
C TYR A 751 -22.11 12.36 -12.00
N ARG A 752 -21.85 13.23 -12.98
CA ARG A 752 -20.54 13.89 -13.16
C ARG A 752 -20.05 14.54 -11.86
N GLN A 753 -18.74 14.61 -11.65
CA GLN A 753 -18.15 15.15 -10.42
C GLN A 753 -18.78 16.50 -10.02
N GLY A 754 -19.15 16.67 -8.75
CA GLY A 754 -19.86 17.86 -8.24
C GLY A 754 -21.39 17.78 -8.36
N THR A 755 -21.93 16.78 -9.06
CA THR A 755 -23.38 16.56 -9.19
C THR A 755 -23.77 15.29 -8.43
N ARG A 756 -24.65 15.45 -7.42
CA ARG A 756 -25.14 14.33 -6.57
C ARG A 756 -23.99 13.47 -6.00
N ASP A 757 -22.88 14.11 -5.63
CA ASP A 757 -21.78 13.44 -4.91
C ASP A 757 -22.30 12.80 -3.61
N TYR A 758 -23.32 13.42 -3.01
CA TYR A 758 -24.17 12.84 -1.99
C TYR A 758 -25.62 13.33 -2.16
N VAL A 759 -26.58 12.55 -1.65
CA VAL A 759 -28.01 12.86 -1.57
C VAL A 759 -28.48 12.53 -0.16
N ILE A 760 -29.13 13.49 0.50
CA ILE A 760 -29.52 13.31 1.92
C ILE A 760 -30.97 12.86 2.05
N PHE A 761 -31.27 12.14 3.12
CA PHE A 761 -32.64 11.92 3.56
C PHE A 761 -33.15 13.24 4.14
N TYR A 762 -34.30 13.69 3.66
CA TYR A 762 -34.95 14.86 4.23
C TYR A 762 -36.47 14.67 4.27
N GLN A 763 -37.02 14.96 5.44
CA GLN A 763 -38.44 14.85 5.73
C GLN A 763 -38.97 16.23 6.14
N ASN A 764 -40.06 16.67 5.52
CA ASN A 764 -40.81 17.85 5.93
C ASN A 764 -42.31 17.57 5.71
N ALA A 765 -43.14 18.02 6.66
CA ALA A 765 -44.61 17.96 6.59
C ALA A 765 -45.18 18.57 5.30
N GLU A 766 -44.53 19.60 4.73
CA GLU A 766 -44.95 20.19 3.45
C GLU A 766 -44.76 19.21 2.27
N ILE A 767 -43.61 18.52 2.22
CA ILE A 767 -43.30 17.51 1.20
C ILE A 767 -44.26 16.32 1.32
N GLU A 768 -44.51 15.85 2.55
CA GLU A 768 -45.45 14.76 2.81
C GLU A 768 -46.85 15.07 2.30
N LYS A 769 -47.35 16.28 2.58
CA LYS A 769 -48.67 16.73 2.14
C LYS A 769 -48.75 16.92 0.63
N GLN A 770 -47.70 17.45 0.01
CA GLN A 770 -47.67 17.76 -1.42
C GLN A 770 -47.55 16.51 -2.31
N PHE A 771 -46.76 15.53 -1.90
CA PHE A 771 -46.53 14.29 -2.67
C PHE A 771 -47.40 13.12 -2.20
N GLY A 772 -48.26 13.32 -1.18
CA GLY A 772 -49.04 12.26 -0.57
C GLY A 772 -48.17 11.17 0.06
N ILE A 773 -46.98 11.54 0.54
CA ILE A 773 -46.02 10.60 1.10
C ILE A 773 -46.38 10.31 2.54
N ASN A 774 -46.90 9.11 2.76
CA ASN A 774 -47.00 8.47 4.05
C ASN A 774 -45.71 7.70 4.36
N GLN A 775 -45.04 8.06 5.46
CA GLN A 775 -43.78 7.44 5.90
C GLN A 775 -43.92 5.98 6.33
N ASN A 776 -45.14 5.49 6.52
CA ASN A 776 -45.39 4.09 6.81
C ASN A 776 -45.46 3.23 5.54
N ASP A 777 -45.66 3.85 4.38
CA ASP A 777 -45.84 3.15 3.11
C ASP A 777 -44.51 2.97 2.37
N TYR A 778 -44.48 1.95 1.50
CA TYR A 778 -43.35 1.66 0.61
C TYR A 778 -43.62 2.26 -0.77
N TYR A 779 -42.58 2.84 -1.38
CA TYR A 779 -42.68 3.49 -2.70
C TYR A 779 -41.84 2.76 -3.76
N PRO A 780 -42.26 2.76 -5.04
CA PRO A 780 -41.49 2.11 -6.11
C PRO A 780 -40.10 2.76 -6.24
N LEU A 781 -39.05 1.94 -6.30
CA LEU A 781 -37.68 2.43 -6.50
C LEU A 781 -37.57 3.34 -7.73
N SER A 782 -38.24 2.98 -8.83
CA SER A 782 -38.26 3.77 -10.07
C SER A 782 -38.79 5.19 -9.89
N ALA A 783 -39.80 5.38 -9.04
CA ALA A 783 -40.36 6.70 -8.74
C ALA A 783 -39.39 7.53 -7.89
N ILE A 784 -38.72 6.91 -6.92
CA ILE A 784 -37.74 7.58 -6.07
C ILE A 784 -36.48 7.95 -6.88
N MET A 785 -36.00 7.06 -7.74
CA MET A 785 -34.88 7.34 -8.66
C MET A 785 -35.21 8.52 -9.58
N LYS A 786 -36.41 8.54 -10.16
CA LYS A 786 -36.87 9.67 -10.99
C LYS A 786 -36.90 10.98 -10.18
N PHE A 787 -37.43 10.95 -8.97
CA PHE A 787 -37.46 12.11 -8.08
C PHE A 787 -36.05 12.65 -7.77
N MET A 788 -35.13 11.79 -7.34
CA MET A 788 -33.75 12.20 -7.01
C MET A 788 -32.98 12.77 -8.21
N THR A 789 -33.36 12.38 -9.44
CA THR A 789 -32.66 12.73 -10.68
C THR A 789 -33.35 13.82 -11.51
N ASP A 790 -34.51 14.32 -11.07
CA ASP A 790 -35.21 15.42 -11.73
C ASP A 790 -34.57 16.77 -11.35
N ASP A 791 -33.89 17.39 -12.31
CA ASP A 791 -33.29 18.72 -12.11
C ASP A 791 -34.27 19.85 -12.44
N ASN A 792 -35.40 19.54 -13.08
CA ASN A 792 -36.41 20.53 -13.47
C ASN A 792 -37.50 20.71 -12.40
N ASP A 793 -37.55 19.83 -11.40
CA ASP A 793 -38.47 19.95 -10.27
C ASP A 793 -37.81 20.71 -9.12
N PRO A 794 -38.22 21.96 -8.82
CA PRO A 794 -37.69 22.73 -7.69
C PRO A 794 -37.93 22.02 -6.35
N MET A 795 -38.90 21.10 -6.27
CA MET A 795 -39.21 20.34 -5.07
C MET A 795 -38.30 19.13 -4.87
N ALA A 796 -37.51 18.73 -5.88
CA ALA A 796 -36.48 17.69 -5.77
C ALA A 796 -35.13 18.26 -5.26
N LYS A 797 -35.09 19.57 -4.97
CA LYS A 797 -33.91 20.29 -4.49
C LYS A 797 -34.21 20.97 -3.16
N LEU A 798 -33.22 20.98 -2.29
CA LEU A 798 -33.21 21.75 -1.06
C LEU A 798 -32.09 22.77 -1.13
N ARG A 799 -32.28 23.93 -0.51
CA ARG A 799 -31.28 25.00 -0.49
C ARG A 799 -30.74 25.22 0.91
N SER A 800 -29.42 25.20 1.06
CA SER A 800 -28.73 25.47 2.32
C SER A 800 -28.77 26.96 2.66
N ASN A 801 -28.44 27.29 3.91
CA ASN A 801 -28.24 28.68 4.34
C ASN A 801 -27.09 29.40 3.60
N SER A 802 -26.12 28.64 3.07
CA SER A 802 -25.05 29.16 2.19
C SER A 802 -25.48 29.32 0.73
N GLY A 803 -26.75 29.03 0.41
CA GLY A 803 -27.32 29.15 -0.92
C GLY A 803 -27.04 27.96 -1.84
N MET A 804 -26.40 26.90 -1.36
CA MET A 804 -26.10 25.68 -2.12
C MET A 804 -27.34 24.80 -2.25
N GLU A 805 -27.59 24.29 -3.45
CA GLU A 805 -28.69 23.36 -3.70
C GLU A 805 -28.20 21.91 -3.63
N PHE A 806 -28.98 21.04 -3.00
CA PHE A 806 -28.69 19.61 -2.92
C PHE A 806 -29.95 18.78 -3.17
N SER A 807 -29.76 17.62 -3.80
CA SER A 807 -30.81 16.64 -4.01
C SER A 807 -31.06 15.85 -2.71
N TYR A 808 -32.30 15.40 -2.53
CA TYR A 808 -32.70 14.59 -1.39
C TYR A 808 -33.64 13.45 -1.80
N TYR A 809 -33.87 12.51 -0.89
CA TYR A 809 -34.94 11.51 -1.04
C TYR A 809 -35.94 11.62 0.12
N PRO A 810 -37.25 11.52 -0.16
CA PRO A 810 -38.31 11.90 0.79
C PRO A 810 -38.79 10.76 1.71
N THR A 811 -38.38 9.52 1.44
CA THR A 811 -38.77 8.32 2.19
C THR A 811 -37.63 7.30 2.15
N LYS A 812 -37.51 6.47 3.18
CA LYS A 812 -36.52 5.39 3.24
C LYS A 812 -37.05 4.03 2.76
N LYS A 813 -38.35 3.89 2.55
CA LYS A 813 -39.03 2.60 2.32
C LYS A 813 -39.28 2.36 0.84
N PHE A 814 -38.50 1.44 0.26
CA PHE A 814 -38.48 1.19 -1.18
C PHE A 814 -39.04 -0.18 -1.53
N TYR A 815 -39.67 -0.30 -2.69
CA TYR A 815 -40.02 -1.59 -3.25
C TYR A 815 -39.76 -1.72 -4.75
N ILE A 816 -39.57 -2.96 -5.19
CA ILE A 816 -39.53 -3.37 -6.60
C ILE A 816 -40.65 -4.40 -6.83
N PRO A 817 -41.58 -4.16 -7.78
CA PRO A 817 -42.58 -5.16 -8.16
C PRO A 817 -41.93 -6.32 -8.92
N ILE A 818 -42.39 -7.54 -8.68
CA ILE A 818 -41.80 -8.76 -9.25
C ILE A 818 -42.75 -9.39 -10.27
N ASN A 819 -42.28 -9.53 -11.51
CA ASN A 819 -42.94 -10.37 -12.51
C ASN A 819 -42.40 -11.81 -12.37
N LYS A 820 -43.19 -12.68 -11.74
CA LYS A 820 -42.82 -14.07 -11.45
C LYS A 820 -42.49 -14.89 -12.70
N GLU A 821 -43.29 -14.75 -13.76
CA GLU A 821 -43.05 -15.45 -15.03
C GLU A 821 -41.72 -15.03 -15.65
N HIS A 822 -41.40 -13.74 -15.59
CA HIS A 822 -40.13 -13.21 -16.10
C HIS A 822 -38.93 -13.73 -15.29
N VAL A 823 -39.00 -13.71 -13.96
CA VAL A 823 -37.95 -14.21 -13.05
C VAL A 823 -37.67 -15.70 -13.29
N ILE A 824 -38.73 -16.50 -13.51
CA ILE A 824 -38.60 -17.92 -13.83
C ILE A 824 -37.95 -18.10 -15.21
N LYS A 825 -38.44 -17.37 -16.23
CA LYS A 825 -37.93 -17.45 -17.61
C LYS A 825 -36.47 -17.00 -17.74
N SER A 826 -36.04 -16.01 -16.95
CA SER A 826 -34.67 -15.50 -16.97
C SER A 826 -33.67 -16.41 -16.21
N GLY A 827 -34.15 -17.40 -15.45
CA GLY A 827 -33.30 -18.23 -14.60
C GLY A 827 -32.74 -17.46 -13.40
N ALA A 828 -33.38 -16.37 -12.99
CA ALA A 828 -32.93 -15.55 -11.86
C ALA A 828 -33.02 -16.28 -10.51
N VAL A 829 -33.90 -17.27 -10.41
CA VAL A 829 -34.12 -18.11 -9.22
C VAL A 829 -34.00 -19.58 -9.60
N HIS A 830 -33.43 -20.39 -8.71
CA HIS A 830 -33.29 -21.83 -8.92
C HIS A 830 -34.67 -22.53 -8.87
N PRO A 831 -34.94 -23.57 -9.70
CA PRO A 831 -36.26 -24.21 -9.75
C PRO A 831 -36.81 -24.72 -8.41
N LYS A 832 -35.94 -25.16 -7.49
CA LYS A 832 -36.33 -25.58 -6.13
C LYS A 832 -36.97 -24.47 -5.31
N ASP A 833 -36.68 -23.21 -5.62
CA ASP A 833 -37.09 -22.04 -4.84
C ASP A 833 -38.23 -21.23 -5.49
N TYR A 834 -38.82 -21.70 -6.60
CA TYR A 834 -39.89 -20.97 -7.30
C TYR A 834 -41.09 -20.62 -6.43
N ASN A 835 -41.45 -21.50 -5.48
CA ASN A 835 -42.56 -21.26 -4.57
C ASN A 835 -42.29 -20.15 -3.54
N ASN A 836 -41.03 -19.73 -3.38
CA ASN A 836 -40.62 -18.72 -2.42
C ASN A 836 -40.48 -17.32 -3.05
N ILE A 837 -40.80 -17.18 -4.35
CA ILE A 837 -40.73 -15.89 -5.05
C ILE A 837 -41.83 -14.96 -4.51
N VAL A 838 -41.42 -13.79 -4.01
CA VAL A 838 -42.33 -12.76 -3.50
C VAL A 838 -42.96 -11.96 -4.65
N ASP A 839 -44.15 -11.39 -4.42
CA ASP A 839 -44.78 -10.48 -5.40
C ASP A 839 -44.09 -9.10 -5.44
N THR A 840 -43.49 -8.68 -4.32
CA THR A 840 -42.78 -7.40 -4.19
C THR A 840 -41.58 -7.57 -3.26
N MET A 841 -40.42 -7.07 -3.68
CA MET A 841 -39.27 -6.90 -2.79
C MET A 841 -39.37 -5.56 -2.08
N LYS A 842 -39.42 -5.57 -0.75
CA LYS A 842 -39.57 -4.39 0.11
C LYS A 842 -38.40 -4.29 1.10
N TRP A 843 -37.73 -3.14 1.17
CA TRP A 843 -36.67 -2.86 2.14
C TRP A 843 -36.64 -1.38 2.56
N GLU A 844 -35.98 -1.10 3.68
CA GLU A 844 -35.82 0.25 4.21
C GLU A 844 -34.33 0.64 4.25
N ILE A 845 -33.96 1.73 3.59
CA ILE A 845 -32.59 2.25 3.58
C ILE A 845 -32.20 2.74 4.97
N GLY A 846 -31.11 2.20 5.51
CA GLY A 846 -30.58 2.60 6.82
C GLY A 846 -29.89 3.96 6.79
N ASN A 847 -29.19 4.26 5.70
CA ASN A 847 -28.36 5.45 5.57
C ASN A 847 -29.21 6.74 5.60
N ASN A 848 -28.67 7.82 6.16
CA ASN A 848 -29.26 9.17 6.06
C ASN A 848 -28.66 9.97 4.90
N THR A 849 -27.55 9.51 4.35
CA THR A 849 -26.86 10.11 3.22
C THR A 849 -26.50 8.97 2.27
N LEU A 850 -26.96 9.06 1.04
CA LEU A 850 -26.55 8.18 -0.04
C LEU A 850 -25.40 8.84 -0.77
N MET A 851 -24.28 8.15 -0.86
CA MET A 851 -23.16 8.57 -1.70
C MET A 851 -23.49 8.28 -3.16
N LYS A 852 -22.74 8.87 -4.09
CA LYS A 852 -22.89 8.61 -5.53
C LYS A 852 -22.86 7.11 -5.87
N ALA A 853 -21.96 6.35 -5.25
CA ALA A 853 -21.90 4.90 -5.42
C ALA A 853 -23.24 4.22 -5.07
N ASP A 854 -23.89 4.61 -3.98
CA ASP A 854 -25.18 4.05 -3.55
C ASP A 854 -26.28 4.33 -4.58
N LEU A 855 -26.32 5.55 -5.13
CA LEU A 855 -27.28 5.93 -6.17
C LEU A 855 -27.12 5.11 -7.44
N ILE A 856 -25.86 4.85 -7.83
CA ILE A 856 -25.57 4.05 -9.02
C ILE A 856 -25.95 2.58 -8.79
N VAL A 857 -25.71 2.02 -7.60
CA VAL A 857 -26.17 0.67 -7.24
C VAL A 857 -27.70 0.57 -7.34
N LEU A 858 -28.41 1.56 -6.80
CA LEU A 858 -29.88 1.64 -6.89
C LEU A 858 -30.36 1.79 -8.34
N ASP A 859 -29.65 2.56 -9.18
CA ASP A 859 -29.97 2.71 -10.60
C ASP A 859 -29.82 1.40 -11.37
N ILE A 860 -28.73 0.66 -11.13
CA ILE A 860 -28.51 -0.67 -11.72
C ILE A 860 -29.63 -1.63 -11.32
N LEU A 861 -30.04 -1.63 -10.05
CA LEU A 861 -31.17 -2.44 -9.59
C LEU A 861 -32.49 -2.06 -10.27
N ASN A 862 -32.67 -0.77 -10.56
CA ASN A 862 -33.86 -0.26 -11.22
C ASN A 862 -33.93 -0.64 -12.72
N THR A 863 -32.79 -0.89 -13.38
CA THR A 863 -32.73 -1.17 -14.84
C THR A 863 -32.60 -2.65 -15.19
N VAL A 864 -31.98 -3.47 -14.33
CA VAL A 864 -31.58 -4.85 -14.67
C VAL A 864 -32.74 -5.80 -15.01
N ASN A 865 -33.92 -5.54 -14.45
CA ASN A 865 -35.16 -6.31 -14.64
C ASN A 865 -34.96 -7.85 -14.53
N TRP A 866 -34.11 -8.34 -13.63
CA TRP A 866 -33.84 -9.77 -13.41
C TRP A 866 -33.26 -10.54 -14.62
N THR A 867 -32.78 -9.84 -15.64
CA THR A 867 -32.13 -10.46 -16.83
C THR A 867 -30.64 -10.71 -16.62
N ARG A 868 -30.03 -10.00 -15.66
CA ARG A 868 -28.63 -10.11 -15.30
C ARG A 868 -28.49 -10.31 -13.78
N PRO A 869 -27.80 -11.36 -13.31
CA PRO A 869 -27.60 -11.60 -11.87
C PRO A 869 -26.76 -10.49 -11.22
N ILE A 870 -27.13 -10.07 -10.01
CA ILE A 870 -26.40 -9.07 -9.20
C ILE A 870 -25.89 -9.72 -7.93
N TYR A 871 -24.61 -9.54 -7.64
CA TYR A 871 -23.93 -10.08 -6.47
C TYR A 871 -23.16 -9.00 -5.70
N PHE A 872 -22.98 -9.25 -4.42
CA PHE A 872 -22.00 -8.57 -3.58
C PHE A 872 -21.00 -9.59 -3.02
N ALA A 873 -19.73 -9.20 -2.90
CA ALA A 873 -18.77 -9.98 -2.13
C ALA A 873 -19.19 -10.07 -0.64
N ILE A 874 -18.92 -11.20 0.01
CA ILE A 874 -19.24 -11.40 1.43
C ILE A 874 -18.39 -10.54 2.38
N THR A 875 -17.28 -10.02 1.86
CA THR A 875 -16.27 -9.19 2.56
C THR A 875 -16.60 -7.70 2.56
N THR A 876 -17.66 -7.28 1.87
CA THR A 876 -18.09 -5.87 1.88
C THR A 876 -18.84 -5.53 3.16
N GLY A 877 -18.73 -4.28 3.62
CA GLY A 877 -19.41 -3.81 4.84
C GLY A 877 -20.93 -3.76 4.74
N ASN A 878 -21.61 -3.77 5.89
CA ASN A 878 -23.07 -3.70 5.96
C ASN A 878 -23.67 -2.36 5.46
N ASP A 879 -22.85 -1.31 5.44
CA ASP A 879 -23.22 0.04 5.03
C ASP A 879 -23.45 0.16 3.52
N VAL A 880 -22.67 -0.57 2.71
CA VAL A 880 -22.77 -0.55 1.23
C VAL A 880 -23.84 -1.47 0.65
N TYR A 881 -24.44 -2.25 1.54
CA TYR A 881 -25.45 -3.26 1.28
C TYR A 881 -26.87 -2.66 1.17
N LEU A 882 -27.06 -1.42 1.64
CA LEU A 882 -28.32 -0.67 1.56
C LEU A 882 -29.52 -1.41 2.18
N ASN A 883 -29.29 -2.22 3.23
CA ASN A 883 -30.30 -3.01 3.95
C ASN A 883 -31.07 -4.06 3.10
N MET A 884 -30.52 -4.48 1.97
CA MET A 884 -31.13 -5.51 1.11
C MET A 884 -30.94 -6.97 1.60
N MET A 885 -30.45 -7.18 2.83
CA MET A 885 -29.85 -8.46 3.28
C MET A 885 -30.89 -9.57 3.38
N ASN A 886 -32.15 -9.18 3.54
CA ASN A 886 -33.30 -10.06 3.55
C ASN A 886 -33.60 -10.69 2.18
N TYR A 887 -32.94 -10.25 1.11
CA TYR A 887 -33.11 -10.79 -0.26
C TYR A 887 -31.79 -11.32 -0.83
N PHE A 888 -30.79 -11.50 0.01
CA PHE A 888 -29.56 -12.16 -0.39
C PHE A 888 -29.78 -13.68 -0.48
N GLN A 889 -29.04 -14.33 -1.36
CA GLN A 889 -28.84 -15.77 -1.41
C GLN A 889 -27.33 -16.03 -1.37
N LEU A 890 -26.87 -16.86 -0.43
CA LEU A 890 -25.46 -17.18 -0.28
C LEU A 890 -25.05 -18.26 -1.30
N GLU A 891 -24.15 -17.93 -2.22
CA GLU A 891 -23.68 -18.84 -3.29
C GLU A 891 -22.16 -19.11 -3.24
N GLY A 892 -21.50 -18.82 -2.11
CA GLY A 892 -20.07 -19.03 -1.95
C GLY A 892 -19.42 -17.82 -1.29
N LEU A 893 -18.40 -17.25 -1.91
CA LEU A 893 -17.81 -15.97 -1.46
C LEU A 893 -18.65 -14.75 -1.87
N THR A 894 -19.87 -14.97 -2.37
CA THR A 894 -20.76 -13.91 -2.84
C THR A 894 -22.21 -14.09 -2.37
N TYR A 895 -22.89 -12.96 -2.15
CA TYR A 895 -24.33 -12.87 -1.95
C TYR A 895 -25.02 -12.44 -3.24
N ARG A 896 -25.90 -13.27 -3.79
CA ARG A 896 -26.76 -12.93 -4.93
C ARG A 896 -28.02 -12.21 -4.45
N ILE A 897 -28.46 -11.16 -5.14
CA ILE A 897 -29.81 -10.62 -4.92
C ILE A 897 -30.83 -11.48 -5.68
N VAL A 898 -31.83 -11.99 -4.94
CA VAL A 898 -32.95 -12.77 -5.49
C VAL A 898 -34.29 -12.30 -4.88
N PRO A 899 -35.42 -12.41 -5.60
CA PRO A 899 -36.74 -12.05 -5.09
C PRO A 899 -37.32 -13.12 -4.15
N ILE A 900 -36.52 -13.60 -3.22
CA ILE A 900 -36.89 -14.55 -2.17
C ILE A 900 -36.57 -13.87 -0.84
N LYS A 901 -37.56 -13.80 0.04
CA LYS A 901 -37.33 -13.29 1.38
C LYS A 901 -36.64 -14.36 2.21
N ASN A 902 -35.49 -14.02 2.76
CA ASN A 902 -34.72 -14.91 3.62
C ASN A 902 -35.56 -15.34 4.83
N THR A 903 -35.64 -16.64 5.05
CA THR A 903 -36.24 -17.27 6.22
C THR A 903 -35.21 -18.05 7.04
N ASP A 904 -33.99 -18.19 6.51
CA ASP A 904 -32.91 -18.85 7.24
C ASP A 904 -32.45 -17.97 8.42
N PRO A 905 -32.11 -18.60 9.56
CA PRO A 905 -31.58 -17.88 10.71
C PRO A 905 -30.38 -17.03 10.32
N THR A 906 -30.47 -15.74 10.60
CA THR A 906 -29.31 -14.84 10.51
C THR A 906 -28.62 -14.82 11.86
N ASP A 907 -27.30 -15.01 11.83
CA ASP A 907 -26.47 -14.90 13.02
C ASP A 907 -25.54 -13.69 12.83
N GLY A 908 -25.92 -12.53 13.35
CA GLY A 908 -25.06 -11.38 13.65
C GLY A 908 -24.04 -10.87 12.62
N GLY A 909 -24.19 -11.10 11.32
CA GLY A 909 -23.18 -10.72 10.31
C GLY A 909 -23.12 -11.66 9.10
N THR A 910 -23.90 -12.73 9.11
CA THR A 910 -24.13 -13.58 7.94
C THR A 910 -25.55 -13.38 7.42
N TYR A 911 -25.69 -13.34 6.10
CA TYR A 911 -26.96 -12.97 5.46
C TYR A 911 -27.38 -13.99 4.40
N GLY A 912 -28.64 -13.85 4.01
CA GLY A 912 -29.21 -14.49 2.83
C GLY A 912 -29.65 -15.94 3.00
N HIS A 913 -30.60 -16.29 2.14
CA HIS A 913 -31.13 -17.64 1.90
C HIS A 913 -30.03 -18.59 1.43
N ILE A 914 -30.09 -19.87 1.80
CA ILE A 914 -29.13 -20.87 1.37
C ILE A 914 -29.81 -21.88 0.44
N ASN A 915 -29.38 -21.88 -0.83
CA ASN A 915 -29.63 -23.00 -1.73
C ASN A 915 -28.50 -24.04 -1.57
N THR A 916 -28.81 -25.17 -0.96
CA THR A 916 -27.80 -26.18 -0.57
C THR A 916 -27.13 -26.84 -1.76
N ASP A 917 -27.79 -26.99 -2.91
CA ASP A 917 -27.17 -27.60 -4.09
C ASP A 917 -26.10 -26.69 -4.70
N ILE A 918 -26.41 -25.39 -4.86
CA ILE A 918 -25.47 -24.41 -5.41
C ILE A 918 -24.27 -24.24 -4.47
N LEU A 919 -24.54 -24.02 -3.18
CA LEU A 919 -23.48 -23.78 -2.22
C LEU A 919 -22.60 -25.02 -2.00
N TYR A 920 -23.18 -26.23 -1.99
CA TYR A 920 -22.43 -27.48 -1.92
C TYR A 920 -21.54 -27.69 -3.14
N GLU A 921 -22.08 -27.47 -4.34
CA GLU A 921 -21.32 -27.60 -5.58
C GLU A 921 -20.12 -26.66 -5.61
N ASN A 922 -20.32 -25.40 -5.21
CA ASN A 922 -19.25 -24.42 -5.18
C ASN A 922 -18.18 -24.79 -4.13
N LEU A 923 -18.56 -25.00 -2.87
CA LEU A 923 -17.61 -25.26 -1.78
C LEU A 923 -16.91 -26.61 -1.86
N VAL A 924 -17.60 -27.68 -2.29
CA VAL A 924 -17.05 -29.04 -2.18
C VAL A 924 -16.40 -29.49 -3.49
N ASN A 925 -16.93 -29.07 -4.64
CA ASN A 925 -16.52 -29.61 -5.94
C ASN A 925 -15.74 -28.62 -6.80
N LYS A 926 -15.92 -27.29 -6.65
CA LYS A 926 -15.31 -26.28 -7.53
C LYS A 926 -14.18 -25.46 -6.91
N PHE A 927 -14.29 -25.10 -5.63
CA PHE A 927 -13.38 -24.15 -5.00
C PHE A 927 -11.95 -24.67 -4.88
N LYS A 928 -11.00 -23.72 -4.89
CA LYS A 928 -9.57 -23.93 -4.72
C LYS A 928 -9.10 -23.39 -3.38
N TRP A 929 -8.00 -23.94 -2.85
CA TRP A 929 -7.62 -23.73 -1.45
C TRP A 929 -6.27 -23.04 -1.26
N GLY A 930 -5.72 -22.35 -2.26
CA GLY A 930 -4.58 -21.46 -2.04
C GLY A 930 -3.30 -22.16 -1.57
N SER A 931 -3.17 -23.47 -1.81
CA SER A 931 -2.16 -24.35 -1.23
C SER A 931 -2.17 -24.45 0.31
N MET A 932 -3.27 -24.05 0.96
CA MET A 932 -3.44 -24.14 2.42
C MET A 932 -3.37 -25.58 2.94
N GLU A 933 -3.73 -26.55 2.11
CA GLU A 933 -3.66 -27.98 2.44
C GLU A 933 -2.23 -28.54 2.38
N LYS A 934 -1.26 -27.85 1.75
CA LYS A 934 0.10 -28.37 1.56
C LYS A 934 0.99 -28.08 2.77
N GLN A 935 1.56 -29.12 3.38
CA GLN A 935 2.44 -28.96 4.52
C GLN A 935 3.66 -28.07 4.20
N GLY A 936 4.00 -27.15 5.10
CA GLY A 936 5.19 -26.31 5.01
C GLY A 936 5.00 -24.99 4.28
N VAL A 937 3.82 -24.71 3.72
CA VAL A 937 3.48 -23.40 3.14
C VAL A 937 3.29 -22.37 4.26
N TYR A 938 3.95 -21.22 4.16
CA TYR A 938 3.69 -20.10 5.05
C TYR A 938 2.51 -19.27 4.54
N LEU A 939 1.52 -19.02 5.40
CA LEU A 939 0.38 -18.15 5.14
C LEU A 939 0.52 -16.91 6.00
N ASP A 940 0.53 -15.74 5.39
CA ASP A 940 0.59 -14.47 6.10
C ASP A 940 -0.75 -14.12 6.78
N GLU A 941 -0.72 -13.13 7.67
CA GLU A 941 -1.91 -12.61 8.36
C GLU A 941 -3.08 -12.30 7.39
N THR A 942 -2.76 -11.72 6.22
CA THR A 942 -3.77 -11.34 5.22
C THR A 942 -4.49 -12.58 4.69
N THR A 943 -3.75 -13.63 4.35
CA THR A 943 -4.32 -14.91 3.88
C THR A 943 -5.10 -15.61 4.98
N LEU A 944 -4.54 -15.68 6.19
CA LEU A 944 -5.18 -16.32 7.35
C LEU A 944 -6.53 -15.67 7.69
N ARG A 945 -6.64 -14.33 7.60
CA ARG A 945 -7.90 -13.63 7.85
C ARG A 945 -9.02 -14.05 6.90
N GLN A 946 -8.69 -14.34 5.64
CA GLN A 946 -9.68 -14.79 4.65
C GLN A 946 -10.22 -16.20 4.93
N THR A 947 -9.45 -17.06 5.61
CA THR A 947 -9.86 -18.45 5.91
C THR A 947 -11.10 -18.53 6.82
N ARG A 948 -11.32 -17.50 7.65
CA ARG A 948 -12.49 -17.39 8.53
C ARG A 948 -13.80 -17.40 7.74
N ASN A 949 -13.80 -16.77 6.57
CA ASN A 949 -14.95 -16.74 5.67
C ASN A 949 -15.32 -18.16 5.22
N PHE A 950 -14.35 -18.95 4.75
CA PHE A 950 -14.61 -20.33 4.31
C PHE A 950 -15.11 -21.23 5.44
N ARG A 951 -14.52 -21.16 6.64
CA ARG A 951 -15.00 -21.94 7.80
C ARG A 951 -16.47 -21.64 8.11
N ASN A 952 -16.84 -20.37 8.07
CA ASN A 952 -18.22 -19.96 8.27
C ASN A 952 -19.16 -20.45 7.15
N LEU A 953 -18.72 -20.45 5.89
CA LEU A 953 -19.50 -20.99 4.77
C LEU A 953 -19.79 -22.49 4.92
N PHE A 954 -18.78 -23.30 5.28
CA PHE A 954 -18.96 -24.73 5.53
C PHE A 954 -19.91 -25.02 6.69
N TYR A 955 -19.80 -24.26 7.79
CA TYR A 955 -20.73 -24.36 8.92
C TYR A 955 -22.18 -24.09 8.49
N ARG A 956 -22.41 -23.00 7.74
CA ARG A 956 -23.75 -22.61 7.27
C ARG A 956 -24.34 -23.67 6.34
N LEU A 957 -23.55 -24.15 5.39
CA LEU A 957 -23.95 -25.22 4.47
C LEU A 957 -24.33 -26.51 5.22
N ALA A 958 -23.45 -26.98 6.12
CA ALA A 958 -23.68 -28.22 6.85
C ALA A 958 -24.93 -28.14 7.74
N THR A 959 -25.12 -27.02 8.44
CA THR A 959 -26.29 -26.80 9.30
C THR A 959 -27.59 -26.81 8.49
N LYS A 960 -27.60 -26.17 7.31
CA LYS A 960 -28.77 -26.17 6.42
C LYS A 960 -29.05 -27.57 5.87
N LEU A 961 -28.02 -28.30 5.42
CA LEU A 961 -28.16 -29.68 4.94
C LEU A 961 -28.73 -30.61 6.02
N VAL A 962 -28.27 -30.48 7.27
CA VAL A 962 -28.83 -31.25 8.39
C VAL A 962 -30.31 -30.89 8.63
N ALA A 963 -30.67 -29.60 8.56
CA ALA A 963 -32.06 -29.16 8.69
C ALA A 963 -32.96 -29.71 7.56
N GLU A 964 -32.40 -29.97 6.38
CA GLU A 964 -33.06 -30.63 5.25
C GLU A 964 -33.03 -32.17 5.34
N GLY A 965 -32.37 -32.74 6.34
CA GLY A 965 -32.25 -34.20 6.55
C GLY A 965 -31.09 -34.86 5.79
N ASP A 966 -30.22 -34.10 5.12
CA ASP A 966 -29.08 -34.62 4.35
C ASP A 966 -27.77 -34.58 5.15
N THR A 967 -27.67 -35.50 6.11
CA THR A 967 -26.47 -35.62 6.95
C THR A 967 -25.24 -36.09 6.18
N THR A 968 -25.42 -36.83 5.07
CA THR A 968 -24.31 -37.38 4.28
C THR A 968 -23.54 -36.27 3.59
N ARG A 969 -24.24 -35.35 2.89
CA ARG A 969 -23.57 -34.18 2.30
C ARG A 969 -23.03 -33.26 3.39
N ALA A 970 -23.73 -33.09 4.51
CA ALA A 970 -23.25 -32.26 5.61
C ALA A 970 -21.89 -32.73 6.13
N VAL A 971 -21.73 -34.02 6.43
CA VAL A 971 -20.46 -34.58 6.91
C VAL A 971 -19.35 -34.42 5.87
N LYS A 972 -19.63 -34.70 4.59
CA LYS A 972 -18.63 -34.52 3.52
C LYS A 972 -18.18 -33.06 3.37
N ALA A 973 -19.08 -32.09 3.53
CA ALA A 973 -18.72 -30.67 3.52
C ALA A 973 -17.83 -30.30 4.71
N LEU A 974 -18.15 -30.78 5.91
CA LEU A 974 -17.34 -30.53 7.11
C LEU A 974 -15.95 -31.19 7.01
N ASP A 975 -15.87 -32.42 6.47
CA ASP A 975 -14.59 -33.11 6.26
C ASP A 975 -13.72 -32.34 5.26
N LYS A 976 -14.33 -31.80 4.20
CA LYS A 976 -13.63 -30.96 3.22
C LYS A 976 -13.06 -29.69 3.85
N CYS A 977 -13.77 -29.08 4.80
CA CYS A 977 -13.27 -27.91 5.55
C CYS A 977 -11.97 -28.23 6.31
N ILE A 978 -11.91 -29.38 6.98
CA ILE A 978 -10.71 -29.82 7.72
C ILE A 978 -9.55 -30.15 6.77
N GLU A 979 -9.85 -30.81 5.64
CA GLU A 979 -8.86 -31.16 4.61
C GLU A 979 -8.25 -29.92 3.96
N ALA A 980 -9.08 -28.94 3.61
CA ALA A 980 -8.66 -27.72 2.93
C ALA A 980 -7.92 -26.73 3.84
N MET A 981 -8.27 -26.67 5.13
CA MET A 981 -7.71 -25.74 6.11
C MET A 981 -7.19 -26.48 7.36
N PRO A 982 -6.15 -27.31 7.20
CA PRO A 982 -5.61 -28.12 8.29
C PRO A 982 -4.90 -27.24 9.34
N SER A 983 -4.93 -27.66 10.61
CA SER A 983 -4.47 -26.86 11.74
C SER A 983 -2.98 -26.51 11.72
N TYR A 984 -2.15 -27.23 10.95
CA TYR A 984 -0.71 -26.96 10.86
C TYR A 984 -0.37 -25.75 9.99
N ASN A 985 -1.26 -25.35 9.07
CA ASN A 985 -1.11 -24.13 8.26
C ASN A 985 -2.14 -23.08 8.63
N VAL A 986 -3.37 -23.49 8.97
CA VAL A 986 -4.47 -22.61 9.37
C VAL A 986 -4.84 -22.93 10.82
N PRO A 987 -4.21 -22.29 11.82
CA PRO A 987 -4.47 -22.56 13.22
C PRO A 987 -5.97 -22.52 13.55
N TYR A 988 -6.39 -23.37 14.48
CA TYR A 988 -7.77 -23.35 14.95
C TYR A 988 -8.07 -22.06 15.74
N ASP A 989 -9.21 -21.49 15.45
CA ASP A 989 -9.76 -20.31 16.10
C ASP A 989 -11.20 -20.60 16.56
N ILE A 990 -11.87 -19.57 17.10
CA ILE A 990 -13.23 -19.72 17.64
C ILE A 990 -14.26 -20.21 16.60
N PHE A 991 -14.02 -20.00 15.29
CA PHE A 991 -14.93 -20.46 14.23
C PHE A 991 -14.99 -21.98 14.14
N MET A 992 -13.93 -22.68 14.58
CA MET A 992 -13.93 -24.14 14.63
C MET A 992 -14.92 -24.70 15.67
N MET A 993 -15.33 -23.90 16.67
CA MET A 993 -16.39 -24.34 17.59
C MET A 993 -17.71 -24.57 16.85
N ARG A 994 -18.03 -23.72 15.87
CA ARG A 994 -19.23 -23.87 15.01
C ARG A 994 -19.15 -25.11 14.12
N ILE A 995 -17.95 -25.42 13.62
CA ILE A 995 -17.69 -26.67 12.88
C ILE A 995 -17.93 -27.88 13.78
N ALA A 996 -17.50 -27.85 15.05
CA ALA A 996 -17.76 -28.92 16.00
C ALA A 996 -19.26 -29.11 16.27
N GLU A 997 -20.01 -28.02 16.46
CA GLU A 997 -21.47 -28.06 16.61
C GLU A 997 -22.15 -28.70 15.40
N ALA A 998 -21.72 -28.35 14.17
CA ALA A 998 -22.25 -28.94 12.95
C ALA A 998 -21.94 -30.44 12.84
N TYR A 999 -20.79 -30.92 13.32
CA TYR A 999 -20.53 -32.36 13.40
C TYR A 999 -21.45 -33.08 14.40
N TYR A 1000 -21.77 -32.46 15.56
CA TYR A 1000 -22.74 -33.04 16.49
C TYR A 1000 -24.12 -33.18 15.85
N THR A 1001 -24.62 -32.14 15.19
CA THR A 1001 -25.94 -32.18 14.54
C THR A 1001 -25.97 -33.12 13.33
N ALA A 1002 -24.85 -33.29 12.63
CA ALA A 1002 -24.70 -34.24 11.53
C ALA A 1002 -24.49 -35.70 11.98
N GLY A 1003 -24.50 -36.00 13.28
CA GLY A 1003 -24.37 -37.35 13.82
C GLY A 1003 -22.94 -37.89 13.89
N GLN A 1004 -21.94 -37.01 14.02
CA GLN A 1004 -20.52 -37.35 14.14
C GLN A 1004 -19.91 -36.88 15.48
N PRO A 1005 -20.37 -37.43 16.63
CA PRO A 1005 -19.99 -36.92 17.95
C PRO A 1005 -18.51 -37.07 18.29
N GLN A 1006 -17.82 -38.09 17.77
CA GLN A 1006 -16.38 -38.29 18.02
C GLN A 1006 -15.54 -37.17 17.38
N LYS A 1007 -15.76 -36.89 16.08
CA LYS A 1007 -15.08 -35.81 15.36
C LYS A 1007 -15.31 -34.45 16.03
N ALA A 1008 -16.54 -34.19 16.46
CA ALA A 1008 -16.88 -32.98 17.21
C ALA A 1008 -16.16 -32.90 18.56
N THR A 1009 -16.14 -34.01 19.32
CA THR A 1009 -15.47 -34.10 20.62
C THR A 1009 -13.97 -33.86 20.52
N ASP A 1010 -13.32 -34.43 19.51
CA ASP A 1010 -11.88 -34.25 19.28
C ASP A 1010 -11.56 -32.78 18.97
N LEU A 1011 -12.38 -32.13 18.14
CA LEU A 1011 -12.22 -30.72 17.81
C LEU A 1011 -12.43 -29.80 19.03
N VAL A 1012 -13.46 -30.05 19.84
CA VAL A 1012 -13.72 -29.30 21.08
C VAL A 1012 -12.56 -29.45 22.06
N ASN A 1013 -12.04 -30.67 22.26
CA ASN A 1013 -10.90 -30.90 23.14
C ASN A 1013 -9.66 -30.12 22.68
N ASN A 1014 -9.34 -30.17 21.39
CA ASN A 1014 -8.19 -29.45 20.83
C ASN A 1014 -8.30 -27.93 21.02
N LEU A 1015 -9.50 -27.37 20.81
CA LEU A 1015 -9.77 -25.94 21.03
C LEU A 1015 -9.61 -25.54 22.50
N VAL A 1016 -10.12 -26.36 23.42
CA VAL A 1016 -10.02 -26.10 24.86
C VAL A 1016 -8.58 -26.20 25.32
N ASP A 1017 -7.82 -27.20 24.87
CA ASP A 1017 -6.41 -27.35 25.23
C ASP A 1017 -5.58 -26.15 24.76
N MET A 1018 -5.81 -25.67 23.53
CA MET A 1018 -5.18 -24.45 23.02
C MET A 1018 -5.63 -23.20 23.80
N ALA A 1019 -6.92 -23.08 24.12
CA ALA A 1019 -7.43 -21.94 24.87
C ALA A 1019 -6.90 -21.89 26.31
N ILE A 1020 -6.74 -23.04 26.97
CA ILE A 1020 -6.11 -23.14 28.29
C ILE A 1020 -4.65 -22.71 28.22
N GLU A 1021 -3.90 -23.19 27.23
CA GLU A 1021 -2.49 -22.83 27.03
C GLU A 1021 -2.33 -21.31 26.85
N LYS A 1022 -3.12 -20.71 25.94
CA LYS A 1022 -3.15 -19.26 25.69
C LYS A 1022 -3.61 -18.46 26.92
N TYR A 1023 -4.69 -18.88 27.58
CA TYR A 1023 -5.19 -18.20 28.79
C TYR A 1023 -4.13 -18.17 29.90
N ASN A 1024 -3.50 -19.32 30.18
CA ASN A 1024 -2.44 -19.42 31.18
C ASN A 1024 -1.23 -18.56 30.80
N TYR A 1025 -0.87 -18.52 29.51
CA TYR A 1025 0.16 -17.64 29.00
C TYR A 1025 -0.14 -16.16 29.26
N TYR A 1026 -1.31 -15.67 28.85
CA TYR A 1026 -1.72 -14.27 29.02
C TYR A 1026 -1.92 -13.90 30.50
N ASN A 1027 -2.33 -14.84 31.35
CA ASN A 1027 -2.51 -14.61 32.78
C ASN A 1027 -1.20 -14.27 33.53
N ARG A 1028 -0.04 -14.56 32.93
CA ARG A 1028 1.28 -14.20 33.51
C ARG A 1028 1.67 -12.74 33.28
N PHE A 1029 0.97 -12.01 32.42
CA PHE A 1029 1.25 -10.59 32.15
C PHE A 1029 0.84 -9.71 33.35
N LYS A 1030 1.59 -8.63 33.61
CA LYS A 1030 1.40 -7.74 34.77
C LYS A 1030 1.34 -6.26 34.36
N GLY A 1031 0.67 -5.44 35.18
CA GLY A 1031 0.59 -3.98 34.98
C GLY A 1031 -0.05 -3.59 33.65
N LYS A 1032 0.48 -2.56 32.98
CA LYS A 1032 -0.04 -2.09 31.66
C LYS A 1032 -0.08 -3.19 30.60
N LYS A 1033 0.85 -4.16 30.64
CA LYS A 1033 0.87 -5.26 29.67
C LYS A 1033 -0.27 -6.25 29.89
N ALA A 1034 -0.74 -6.42 31.13
CA ALA A 1034 -1.93 -7.22 31.42
C ALA A 1034 -3.18 -6.60 30.77
N THR A 1035 -3.30 -5.27 30.81
CA THR A 1035 -4.35 -4.55 30.07
C THR A 1035 -4.23 -4.76 28.56
N GLY A 1036 -2.99 -4.76 28.05
CA GLY A 1036 -2.71 -4.98 26.63
C GLY A 1036 -3.04 -6.38 26.09
N VAL A 1037 -3.22 -7.38 26.97
CA VAL A 1037 -3.63 -8.76 26.60
C VAL A 1037 -4.99 -9.14 27.21
N ALA A 1038 -5.73 -8.18 27.75
CA ALA A 1038 -7.00 -8.44 28.43
C ALA A 1038 -8.04 -9.05 27.47
N SER A 1039 -8.10 -8.52 26.24
CA SER A 1039 -8.98 -9.05 25.18
C SER A 1039 -8.62 -10.48 24.80
N ASP A 1040 -7.33 -10.79 24.60
CA ASP A 1040 -6.90 -12.15 24.27
C ASP A 1040 -7.22 -13.13 25.42
N LYS A 1041 -7.04 -12.70 26.68
CA LYS A 1041 -7.40 -13.50 27.86
C LYS A 1041 -8.92 -13.76 27.93
N GLU A 1042 -9.71 -12.72 27.70
CA GLU A 1042 -11.18 -12.81 27.68
C GLU A 1042 -11.67 -13.75 26.58
N GLU A 1043 -11.14 -13.60 25.35
CA GLU A 1043 -11.46 -14.48 24.21
C GLU A 1043 -11.24 -15.96 24.56
N ASN A 1044 -10.06 -16.30 25.10
CA ASN A 1044 -9.74 -17.69 25.43
C ASN A 1044 -10.60 -18.21 26.59
N SER A 1045 -10.99 -17.36 27.55
CA SER A 1045 -11.96 -17.75 28.57
C SER A 1045 -13.36 -18.01 27.99
N ASN A 1046 -13.78 -17.20 27.02
CA ASN A 1046 -15.05 -17.37 26.33
C ASN A 1046 -15.09 -18.66 25.51
N ILE A 1047 -13.98 -19.04 24.86
CA ILE A 1047 -13.86 -20.33 24.16
C ILE A 1047 -14.06 -21.51 25.12
N MET A 1048 -13.43 -21.48 26.30
CA MET A 1048 -13.57 -22.53 27.32
C MET A 1048 -15.03 -22.65 27.82
N LEU A 1049 -15.66 -21.52 28.15
CA LEU A 1049 -17.05 -21.49 28.60
C LEU A 1049 -18.03 -21.97 27.51
N TYR A 1050 -17.79 -21.57 26.26
CA TYR A 1050 -18.59 -22.00 25.12
C TYR A 1050 -18.46 -23.52 24.90
N ALA A 1051 -17.26 -24.09 25.04
CA ALA A 1051 -17.05 -25.53 24.93
C ALA A 1051 -17.86 -26.33 25.96
N GLN A 1052 -17.91 -25.87 27.22
CA GLN A 1052 -18.74 -26.49 28.25
C GLN A 1052 -20.23 -26.44 27.89
N GLN A 1053 -20.68 -25.32 27.34
CA GLN A 1053 -22.06 -25.16 26.88
C GLN A 1053 -22.38 -26.10 25.73
N VAL A 1054 -21.50 -26.21 24.73
CA VAL A 1054 -21.65 -27.14 23.61
C VAL A 1054 -21.78 -28.57 24.12
N ALA A 1055 -20.88 -29.02 25.00
CA ALA A 1055 -20.94 -30.37 25.56
C ALA A 1055 -22.26 -30.67 26.30
N GLN A 1056 -22.84 -29.68 26.99
CA GLN A 1056 -24.13 -29.81 27.65
C GLN A 1056 -25.30 -29.83 26.66
N VAL A 1057 -25.32 -28.90 25.71
CA VAL A 1057 -26.42 -28.76 24.72
C VAL A 1057 -26.55 -30.01 23.85
N TYR A 1058 -25.42 -30.62 23.46
CA TYR A 1058 -25.41 -31.84 22.65
C TYR A 1058 -25.32 -33.13 23.47
N ASN A 1059 -25.65 -33.08 24.77
CA ASN A 1059 -25.73 -34.23 25.67
C ASN A 1059 -24.48 -35.14 25.67
N GLN A 1060 -23.29 -34.56 25.82
CA GLN A 1060 -22.00 -35.27 25.87
C GLN A 1060 -21.49 -35.34 27.34
N PRO A 1061 -21.90 -36.32 28.15
CA PRO A 1061 -21.58 -36.37 29.59
C PRO A 1061 -20.09 -36.59 29.87
N GLU A 1062 -19.43 -37.48 29.12
CA GLU A 1062 -17.99 -37.75 29.29
C GLU A 1062 -17.14 -36.54 28.91
N LEU A 1063 -17.50 -35.85 27.82
CA LEU A 1063 -16.86 -34.59 27.45
C LEU A 1063 -17.12 -33.51 28.52
N THR A 1064 -18.35 -33.38 29.00
CA THR A 1064 -18.68 -32.40 30.06
C THR A 1064 -17.83 -32.62 31.31
N LYS A 1065 -17.67 -33.88 31.74
CA LYS A 1065 -16.80 -34.25 32.87
C LYS A 1065 -15.34 -33.90 32.59
N THR A 1066 -14.84 -34.22 31.40
CA THR A 1066 -13.47 -33.94 30.97
C THR A 1066 -13.18 -32.44 30.91
N LEU A 1067 -14.09 -31.66 30.29
CA LEU A 1067 -13.95 -30.21 30.18
C LEU A 1067 -14.01 -29.52 31.53
N LYS A 1068 -14.92 -29.93 32.44
CA LYS A 1068 -14.93 -29.42 33.82
C LYS A 1068 -13.61 -29.70 34.53
N ALA A 1069 -13.11 -30.93 34.44
CA ALA A 1069 -11.83 -31.29 35.06
C ALA A 1069 -10.64 -30.46 34.53
N LYS A 1070 -10.66 -30.04 33.27
CA LYS A 1070 -9.63 -29.19 32.65
C LYS A 1070 -9.81 -27.69 32.96
N ILE A 1071 -11.06 -27.19 32.91
CA ILE A 1071 -11.38 -25.75 32.93
C ILE A 1071 -11.56 -25.22 34.34
N ASP A 1072 -12.20 -25.97 35.25
CA ASP A 1072 -12.49 -25.50 36.61
C ASP A 1072 -11.21 -25.12 37.39
N PRO A 1073 -10.06 -25.82 37.25
CA PRO A 1073 -8.79 -25.38 37.84
C PRO A 1073 -8.24 -24.05 37.29
N VAL A 1074 -8.64 -23.65 36.08
CA VAL A 1074 -8.12 -22.48 35.36
C VAL A 1074 -9.00 -21.25 35.58
N LEU A 1075 -10.32 -21.39 35.45
CA LEU A 1075 -11.29 -20.29 35.58
C LEU A 1075 -11.97 -20.23 36.96
N GLY A 1076 -11.76 -21.24 37.81
CA GLY A 1076 -12.53 -21.46 39.03
C GLY A 1076 -13.87 -22.15 38.74
N THR A 1077 -14.52 -22.69 39.78
CA THR A 1077 -15.88 -23.23 39.68
C THR A 1077 -16.89 -22.10 39.48
N GLN A 1078 -17.06 -21.64 38.24
CA GLN A 1078 -18.15 -20.74 37.89
C GLN A 1078 -19.43 -21.57 37.68
N MET A 1079 -20.44 -21.32 38.54
CA MET A 1079 -21.80 -21.86 38.46
C MET A 1079 -22.61 -21.16 37.33
N PRO A 1080 -23.76 -21.70 36.89
CA PRO A 1080 -24.14 -21.84 35.49
C PRO A 1080 -24.34 -20.52 34.73
N ILE A 1081 -23.93 -20.57 33.46
CA ILE A 1081 -24.12 -19.54 32.45
C ILE A 1081 -25.61 -19.28 32.27
N GLN A 1082 -26.05 -18.04 32.48
CA GLN A 1082 -27.44 -17.64 32.25
C GLN A 1082 -27.75 -17.55 30.74
N PRO A 1083 -29.02 -17.73 30.32
CA PRO A 1083 -29.41 -17.72 28.90
C PRO A 1083 -28.97 -16.49 28.11
N HIS A 1084 -28.76 -15.33 28.75
CA HIS A 1084 -28.32 -14.09 28.12
C HIS A 1084 -26.85 -14.13 27.62
N GLN A 1085 -26.01 -15.02 28.16
CA GLN A 1085 -24.62 -15.20 27.71
C GLN A 1085 -24.50 -15.95 26.37
N LYS A 1086 -25.56 -16.64 25.91
CA LYS A 1086 -25.66 -17.15 24.52
C LYS A 1086 -25.48 -16.04 23.48
N PHE A 1087 -25.93 -14.83 23.81
CA PHE A 1087 -25.92 -13.69 22.90
C PHE A 1087 -24.55 -12.99 22.90
N LEU A 1088 -23.90 -12.87 24.06
CA LEU A 1088 -22.59 -12.21 24.22
C LEU A 1088 -21.45 -12.99 23.53
N ILE A 1089 -21.42 -14.33 23.63
CA ILE A 1089 -20.38 -15.15 22.98
C ILE A 1089 -20.55 -15.15 21.46
N ARG A 1090 -21.80 -15.19 20.96
CA ARG A 1090 -22.09 -14.97 19.54
C ARG A 1090 -21.66 -13.57 19.11
N TYR A 1091 -21.96 -12.55 19.91
CA TYR A 1091 -21.61 -11.15 19.68
C TYR A 1091 -20.09 -10.90 19.60
N TYR A 1092 -19.27 -11.57 20.43
CA TYR A 1092 -17.80 -11.45 20.38
C TYR A 1092 -17.18 -12.04 19.11
N ILE A 1093 -17.73 -13.12 18.56
CA ILE A 1093 -17.31 -13.66 17.25
C ILE A 1093 -17.51 -12.62 16.14
N TYR A 1094 -18.49 -11.72 16.28
CA TYR A 1094 -18.78 -10.68 15.29
C TYR A 1094 -17.96 -9.41 15.40
N GLN A 1095 -17.41 -9.06 16.57
CA GLN A 1095 -16.50 -7.90 16.68
C GLN A 1095 -15.07 -8.19 16.19
N ILE A 1096 -14.74 -9.46 15.91
CA ILE A 1096 -13.44 -9.90 15.38
C ILE A 1096 -13.40 -9.86 13.84
N ASN A 1097 -14.57 -9.71 13.20
CA ASN A 1097 -14.73 -9.37 11.77
C ASN A 1097 -14.93 -7.86 11.62
#